data_AF-A0A957HQ28-F1
#
_entry.id   AF-A0A957HQ28-F1
#
_cell.length_a   1.000
_cell.length_b   1.000
_cell.length_c   1.000
_cell.angle_alpha   90.00
_cell.angle_beta   90.00
_cell.angle_gamma   90.00
#
_symmetry.space_group_name_H-M   'P 1'
#
loop_
_entity.id
_entity.type
_entity.pdbx_description
1 polymer ?
#
loop_
_entity_poly.entity_id
_entity_poly.type
_entity_poly.pdbx_seq_one_letter_code
_entity_poly.pdbx_strand_id
1 'polypeptide(L)'
;EAWFDLLDQVEAEAGLRDAGQEDSFSRNGLAIEAATTAAPWNPTITYGESLFDTKLDTDETAVTQLKNDLYTAIQSGDATAGFAQALEQAYAINHPPPYAAAAAAAVALGAAGLGGYQFLARPALKRRRRRQEQLAHLSGIRQNIANLLLACERLISGETIDDAVIYQLFAAYGGEQYPDRKKAVRQWLKQSRAALRSAFDLRRALEIQEEDAEAKPAPLEKQIHDWEMIYLTLVGSSEEVHNLTEAELRDLLDPMVIMEREARDVPLAEQLNDIRRQIEGMPFKITLQEVDLTKADKEGILGYLTQVETQIGELMAAQTEAPRQLDEARRDHLAVKEAADEATPFGLTGSEITAGVAADLAAAAADLEAGAYFEVLATAVTIQRNLDIIEDLLDAAADYEERQEQQDAILAQGYRPATTDALAAEIAEDIQQIKQQVSAGDYPALAEWIDELDADGQRTLDSAAAWREQHQFNAEFLALMQEQLTKLEQNWAEKTAPAWEKLAAYPKGNWESLADEPDAIAAAIRQLRDADLPQIEQWNSLDVQQVTEAETLLTEVEAALAEAERRSQAIVNRLAEVETAVTHLPEGLRLAAADLERAVQFRDAADAQIGPEIDQQLAAATAQLAQANRQFEERNFIAAAAAQTAVREAANAAYAEAAAQVKRISELQQQLKGVQETAVTQTRTADRESASLSALMQTPKTARLAQEMADQLSAARQAANQTLSLEDHALAEALVTAVAAFTAAAELAAQLSGQAQQNRQTYQQQQRETRQAIHDAQQAIRVAEQKVDHRHARGTGTAALARARRTLPLMPDGREATRSALGRTQKQAEEAHTYAVEARRKAEQAIAQWQREHQPAPSTSGNWPYGGGLNFPSSGSSFPRPRPRPHSSHSSSSGSSHRPRPSGSSHRPSSSGSSRRSGSSGSSRRSSGGRSGRR
;
A
#
# COMPACT_ATOMS: atom_id res chain seq x y z
N GLU A 1 -4.34 2.35 -36.13
CA GLU A 1 -4.33 3.82 -36.35
C GLU A 1 -4.13 4.57 -35.02
N ALA A 2 -3.17 5.50 -35.02
CA ALA A 2 -2.72 6.47 -33.99
C ALA A 2 -2.56 5.99 -32.53
N TRP A 3 -3.62 5.47 -31.90
CA TRP A 3 -3.52 4.84 -30.57
C TRP A 3 -2.87 3.46 -30.69
N PHE A 4 -3.36 2.64 -31.63
CA PHE A 4 -2.81 1.30 -31.84
C PHE A 4 -1.36 1.39 -32.34
N ASP A 5 -1.06 2.29 -33.27
CA ASP A 5 0.30 2.49 -33.80
C ASP A 5 1.31 2.86 -32.68
N LEU A 6 0.84 3.56 -31.63
CA LEU A 6 1.63 3.89 -30.44
C LEU A 6 1.70 2.71 -29.44
N LEU A 7 0.62 1.94 -29.29
CA LEU A 7 0.60 0.73 -28.46
C LEU A 7 1.56 -0.31 -29.03
N ASP A 8 1.44 -0.62 -30.31
CA ASP A 8 2.27 -1.56 -31.06
C ASP A 8 3.76 -1.17 -30.98
N GLN A 9 4.08 0.13 -31.08
CA GLN A 9 5.44 0.64 -30.84
C GLN A 9 5.92 0.38 -29.40
N VAL A 10 5.11 0.67 -28.39
CA VAL A 10 5.50 0.48 -26.97
C VAL A 10 5.60 -1.00 -26.59
N GLU A 11 4.78 -1.87 -27.19
CA GLU A 11 4.89 -3.33 -27.06
C GLU A 11 6.19 -3.85 -27.71
N ALA A 12 6.58 -3.31 -28.87
CA ALA A 12 7.84 -3.64 -29.52
C ALA A 12 9.08 -3.12 -28.76
N GLU A 13 9.06 -1.87 -28.28
CA GLU A 13 10.11 -1.31 -27.40
C GLU A 13 10.27 -2.10 -26.09
N ALA A 14 9.21 -2.80 -25.64
CA ALA A 14 9.23 -3.67 -24.47
C ALA A 14 9.61 -5.14 -24.77
N GLY A 15 9.86 -5.51 -26.03
CA GLY A 15 10.12 -6.90 -26.44
C GLY A 15 8.90 -7.83 -26.31
N LEU A 16 7.69 -7.28 -26.25
CA LEU A 16 6.43 -8.03 -26.23
C LEU A 16 5.88 -8.31 -27.63
N ARG A 17 6.43 -7.69 -28.68
CA ARG A 17 5.91 -7.72 -30.05
C ARG A 17 7.03 -7.56 -31.07
N ASP A 18 6.90 -8.21 -32.23
CA ASP A 18 7.77 -7.96 -33.38
C ASP A 18 7.06 -7.04 -34.37
N ALA A 19 7.62 -5.85 -34.59
CA ALA A 19 7.10 -4.86 -35.52
C ALA A 19 7.23 -5.27 -37.01
N GLY A 20 8.01 -6.30 -37.32
CA GLY A 20 8.10 -6.92 -38.65
C GLY A 20 6.97 -7.91 -38.96
N GLN A 21 6.23 -8.39 -37.96
CA GLN A 21 5.24 -9.45 -38.10
C GLN A 21 3.81 -8.98 -37.76
N GLU A 22 2.89 -9.12 -38.72
CA GLU A 22 1.46 -8.85 -38.54
C GLU A 22 0.86 -9.86 -37.53
N ASP A 23 0.18 -9.35 -36.50
CA ASP A 23 -0.43 -10.11 -35.39
C ASP A 23 0.53 -10.90 -34.46
N SER A 24 1.82 -10.51 -34.40
CA SER A 24 2.76 -11.08 -33.41
C SER A 24 2.52 -10.55 -31.99
N PHE A 25 2.63 -11.42 -30.98
CA PHE A 25 2.75 -11.06 -29.57
C PHE A 25 3.50 -12.17 -28.82
N SER A 26 4.35 -11.81 -27.86
CA SER A 26 5.21 -12.76 -27.14
C SER A 26 4.40 -13.82 -26.42
N ARG A 27 4.72 -15.11 -26.62
CA ARG A 27 4.02 -16.26 -26.03
C ARG A 27 3.91 -16.21 -24.50
N ASN A 28 4.90 -15.62 -23.83
CA ASN A 28 4.93 -15.41 -22.37
C ASN A 28 4.63 -13.96 -21.96
N GLY A 29 4.27 -13.10 -22.91
CA GLY A 29 4.03 -11.68 -22.71
C GLY A 29 2.75 -11.37 -21.93
N LEU A 30 2.76 -10.24 -21.24
CA LEU A 30 1.61 -9.66 -20.57
C LEU A 30 1.68 -8.13 -20.69
N ALA A 31 0.72 -7.54 -21.39
CA ALA A 31 0.51 -6.10 -21.44
C ALA A 31 -0.75 -5.73 -20.64
N ILE A 32 -0.70 -4.60 -19.93
CA ILE A 32 -1.84 -3.98 -19.25
C ILE A 32 -1.93 -2.53 -19.71
N GLU A 33 -3.00 -2.19 -20.44
CA GLU A 33 -3.23 -0.85 -20.99
C GLU A 33 -4.50 -0.22 -20.38
N ALA A 34 -4.64 1.10 -20.53
CA ALA A 34 -5.88 1.80 -20.15
C ALA A 34 -6.15 3.00 -21.07
N ALA A 35 -7.11 2.85 -21.98
CA ALA A 35 -7.50 3.88 -22.94
C ALA A 35 -8.69 4.72 -22.45
N THR A 36 -8.82 5.98 -22.90
CA THR A 36 -9.96 6.86 -22.54
C THR A 36 -11.19 6.69 -23.44
N THR A 37 -11.22 5.63 -24.26
CA THR A 37 -12.10 5.48 -25.43
C THR A 37 -13.56 5.11 -25.10
N ALA A 38 -13.86 4.64 -23.88
CA ALA A 38 -15.15 4.07 -23.51
C ALA A 38 -15.71 4.55 -22.14
N ALA A 39 -15.58 5.85 -21.86
CA ALA A 39 -15.64 6.48 -20.52
C ALA A 39 -14.30 6.34 -19.76
N PRO A 40 -14.08 7.08 -18.66
CA PRO A 40 -12.88 7.92 -18.49
C PRO A 40 -11.54 7.18 -18.56
N TRP A 41 -11.51 5.93 -18.09
CA TRP A 41 -10.44 4.97 -18.36
C TRP A 41 -11.10 3.59 -18.56
N ASN A 42 -10.65 2.84 -19.55
CA ASN A 42 -11.07 1.48 -19.83
C ASN A 42 -9.83 0.57 -19.81
N PRO A 43 -9.59 -0.17 -18.72
CA PRO A 43 -8.42 -1.05 -18.61
C PRO A 43 -8.58 -2.36 -19.38
N THR A 44 -7.58 -2.66 -20.19
CA THR A 44 -7.49 -3.86 -21.02
C THR A 44 -6.21 -4.62 -20.69
N ILE A 45 -6.19 -5.92 -20.99
CA ILE A 45 -5.09 -6.83 -20.68
C ILE A 45 -4.92 -7.73 -21.89
N THR A 46 -3.70 -7.80 -22.41
CA THR A 46 -3.30 -8.67 -23.53
C THR A 46 -2.28 -9.67 -23.00
N TYR A 47 -2.41 -10.94 -23.34
CA TYR A 47 -1.55 -12.00 -22.84
C TYR A 47 -1.25 -13.04 -23.93
N GLY A 48 -0.02 -13.56 -23.93
CA GLY A 48 0.43 -14.55 -24.90
C GLY A 48 -0.12 -15.95 -24.68
N GLU A 49 0.08 -16.83 -25.68
CA GLU A 49 -0.45 -18.20 -25.73
C GLU A 49 -0.13 -19.05 -24.49
N SER A 50 1.04 -18.87 -23.88
CA SER A 50 1.46 -19.62 -22.68
C SER A 50 0.71 -19.20 -21.40
N LEU A 51 -0.15 -18.19 -21.49
CA LEU A 51 -1.05 -17.74 -20.43
C LEU A 51 -2.53 -18.11 -20.69
N PHE A 52 -2.86 -18.77 -21.80
CA PHE A 52 -4.20 -19.34 -22.04
C PHE A 52 -4.48 -20.49 -21.06
N ASP A 53 -5.75 -20.77 -20.74
CA ASP A 53 -6.20 -21.71 -19.69
C ASP A 53 -5.67 -21.44 -18.26
N THR A 54 -4.82 -20.43 -18.06
CA THR A 54 -4.37 -19.99 -16.74
C THR A 54 -5.47 -19.22 -15.99
N LYS A 55 -5.19 -18.73 -14.78
CA LYS A 55 -6.18 -17.96 -14.01
C LYS A 55 -6.41 -16.54 -14.53
N LEU A 56 -5.46 -15.97 -15.26
CA LEU A 56 -5.67 -14.72 -16.00
C LEU A 56 -6.67 -14.85 -17.16
N ASP A 57 -6.91 -16.08 -17.62
CA ASP A 57 -7.86 -16.40 -18.69
C ASP A 57 -9.19 -16.95 -18.12
N THR A 58 -9.10 -17.86 -17.14
CA THR A 58 -10.27 -18.61 -16.61
C THR A 58 -10.96 -17.99 -15.39
N ASP A 59 -10.32 -17.09 -14.63
CA ASP A 59 -10.92 -16.44 -13.45
C ASP A 59 -11.42 -15.02 -13.79
N GLU A 60 -12.52 -14.95 -14.55
CA GLU A 60 -13.20 -13.70 -14.94
C GLU A 60 -13.45 -12.78 -13.73
N THR A 61 -13.67 -13.34 -12.54
CA THR A 61 -13.90 -12.56 -11.30
C THR A 61 -12.62 -11.88 -10.81
N ALA A 62 -11.49 -12.59 -10.77
CA ALA A 62 -10.19 -12.01 -10.40
C ALA A 62 -9.74 -10.95 -11.42
N VAL A 63 -9.87 -11.24 -12.73
CA VAL A 63 -9.54 -10.31 -13.82
C VAL A 63 -10.41 -9.05 -13.76
N THR A 64 -11.71 -9.20 -13.50
CA THR A 64 -12.63 -8.07 -13.31
C THR A 64 -12.26 -7.23 -12.09
N GLN A 65 -11.84 -7.85 -10.98
CA GLN A 65 -11.39 -7.09 -9.80
C GLN A 65 -10.12 -6.29 -10.10
N LEU A 66 -9.12 -6.89 -10.76
CA LEU A 66 -7.87 -6.22 -11.16
C LEU A 66 -8.17 -4.98 -12.04
N LYS A 67 -9.04 -5.12 -13.06
CA LYS A 67 -9.45 -3.98 -13.91
C LYS A 67 -10.16 -2.88 -13.11
N ASN A 68 -10.97 -3.22 -12.11
CA ASN A 68 -11.63 -2.23 -11.22
C ASN A 68 -10.65 -1.55 -10.25
N ASP A 69 -9.66 -2.28 -9.72
CA ASP A 69 -8.61 -1.74 -8.85
C ASP A 69 -7.75 -0.74 -9.63
N LEU A 70 -7.28 -1.12 -10.83
CA LEU A 70 -6.50 -0.25 -11.72
C LEU A 70 -7.26 1.02 -12.13
N TYR A 71 -8.53 0.87 -12.54
CA TYR A 71 -9.43 2.01 -12.80
C TYR A 71 -9.50 2.97 -11.61
N THR A 72 -9.64 2.43 -10.40
CA THR A 72 -9.74 3.21 -9.16
C THR A 72 -8.41 3.92 -8.83
N ALA A 73 -7.28 3.25 -9.04
CA ALA A 73 -5.95 3.83 -8.85
C ALA A 73 -5.68 5.00 -9.82
N ILE A 74 -5.95 4.82 -11.11
CA ILE A 74 -5.81 5.88 -12.12
C ILE A 74 -6.73 7.07 -11.78
N GLN A 75 -7.98 6.83 -11.34
CA GLN A 75 -8.87 7.90 -10.89
C GLN A 75 -8.41 8.62 -9.61
N SER A 76 -7.60 7.97 -8.77
CA SER A 76 -7.03 8.59 -7.56
C SER A 76 -5.89 9.58 -7.85
N GLY A 77 -5.35 9.56 -9.08
CA GLY A 77 -4.28 10.45 -9.54
C GLY A 77 -2.87 9.85 -9.53
N ASP A 78 -2.73 8.56 -9.20
CA ASP A 78 -1.45 7.82 -9.23
C ASP A 78 -1.58 6.60 -10.17
N ALA A 79 -1.46 6.87 -11.47
CA ALA A 79 -1.52 5.84 -12.50
C ALA A 79 -0.32 4.88 -12.40
N THR A 80 0.88 5.37 -12.07
CA THR A 80 2.10 4.56 -12.00
C THR A 80 2.03 3.53 -10.88
N ALA A 81 1.57 3.90 -9.68
CA ALA A 81 1.30 2.92 -8.62
C ALA A 81 0.18 1.95 -9.01
N GLY A 82 -0.85 2.43 -9.72
CA GLY A 82 -1.93 1.59 -10.26
C GLY A 82 -1.44 0.48 -11.18
N PHE A 83 -0.65 0.81 -12.22
CA PHE A 83 -0.11 -0.18 -13.15
C PHE A 83 0.88 -1.13 -12.48
N ALA A 84 1.74 -0.65 -11.58
CA ALA A 84 2.64 -1.50 -10.80
C ALA A 84 1.86 -2.52 -9.94
N GLN A 85 0.83 -2.07 -9.22
CA GLN A 85 -0.04 -2.96 -8.44
C GLN A 85 -0.82 -3.94 -9.33
N ALA A 86 -1.27 -3.52 -10.52
CA ALA A 86 -1.97 -4.39 -11.47
C ALA A 86 -1.06 -5.53 -11.98
N LEU A 87 0.21 -5.25 -12.25
CA LEU A 87 1.21 -6.27 -12.62
C LEU A 87 1.51 -7.23 -11.46
N GLU A 88 1.68 -6.72 -10.23
CA GLU A 88 1.82 -7.57 -9.04
C GLU A 88 0.58 -8.47 -8.81
N GLN A 89 -0.62 -7.93 -9.00
CA GLN A 89 -1.88 -8.69 -8.91
C GLN A 89 -1.97 -9.76 -10.00
N ALA A 90 -1.62 -9.44 -11.25
CA ALA A 90 -1.64 -10.40 -12.35
C ALA A 90 -0.67 -11.58 -12.11
N TYR A 91 0.55 -11.27 -11.65
CA TYR A 91 1.53 -12.29 -11.25
C TYR A 91 0.99 -13.16 -10.10
N ALA A 92 0.35 -12.56 -9.08
CA ALA A 92 -0.22 -13.30 -7.94
C ALA A 92 -1.46 -14.15 -8.30
N ILE A 93 -2.18 -13.82 -9.37
CA ILE A 93 -3.30 -14.63 -9.90
C ILE A 93 -2.79 -15.94 -10.50
N ASN A 94 -1.73 -15.89 -11.32
CA ASN A 94 -1.16 -17.08 -11.97
C ASN A 94 -0.13 -17.84 -11.10
N HIS A 95 0.57 -17.15 -10.20
CA HIS A 95 1.52 -17.74 -9.26
C HIS A 95 1.08 -17.52 -7.80
N PRO A 96 -0.08 -18.08 -7.37
CA PRO A 96 -0.56 -17.93 -6.01
C PRO A 96 0.44 -18.55 -5.01
N PRO A 97 0.79 -17.85 -3.92
CA PRO A 97 1.79 -18.33 -2.98
C PRO A 97 1.35 -19.67 -2.32
N PRO A 98 2.30 -20.57 -1.99
CA PRO A 98 2.04 -22.00 -1.72
C PRO A 98 1.27 -22.34 -0.42
N TYR A 99 0.53 -21.38 0.16
CA TYR A 99 -0.23 -21.54 1.41
C TYR A 99 -1.64 -20.92 1.34
N ALA A 100 -2.40 -21.22 0.28
CA ALA A 100 -3.78 -20.74 0.08
C ALA A 100 -4.86 -21.86 -0.05
N ALA A 101 -4.52 -23.13 0.24
CA ALA A 101 -5.42 -24.27 0.04
C ALA A 101 -6.26 -24.63 1.29
N ALA A 102 -7.17 -23.74 1.73
CA ALA A 102 -7.93 -23.96 2.98
C ALA A 102 -9.34 -23.31 3.08
N ALA A 103 -10.09 -23.13 1.97
CA ALA A 103 -11.41 -22.48 2.03
C ALA A 103 -12.44 -22.93 0.96
N ALA A 104 -12.65 -24.24 0.77
CA ALA A 104 -13.63 -24.76 -0.19
C ALA A 104 -14.48 -25.92 0.39
N ALA A 105 -15.34 -25.63 1.38
CA ALA A 105 -16.25 -26.65 1.92
C ALA A 105 -17.57 -26.10 2.51
N ALA A 106 -18.67 -26.74 2.08
CA ALA A 106 -20.02 -26.78 2.67
C ALA A 106 -21.04 -25.64 2.39
N VAL A 107 -22.31 -26.07 2.36
CA VAL A 107 -23.59 -25.29 2.31
C VAL A 107 -23.92 -24.72 0.91
N ALA A 108 -25.03 -25.06 0.24
CA ALA A 108 -26.18 -25.89 0.62
C ALA A 108 -26.77 -26.76 -0.51
N LEU A 109 -27.08 -28.02 -0.17
CA LEU A 109 -28.23 -28.74 -0.70
C LEU A 109 -29.52 -28.10 -0.16
N GLY A 110 -30.60 -27.98 -0.96
CA GLY A 110 -31.93 -27.76 -0.37
C GLY A 110 -33.04 -27.18 -1.25
N ALA A 111 -33.69 -28.00 -2.08
CA ALA A 111 -35.07 -27.76 -2.52
C ALA A 111 -35.78 -29.10 -2.78
N ALA A 112 -36.57 -29.57 -1.81
CA ALA A 112 -37.29 -30.85 -1.87
C ALA A 112 -38.75 -30.72 -1.42
N GLY A 113 -39.61 -31.62 -1.91
CA GLY A 113 -41.04 -31.71 -1.57
C GLY A 113 -41.96 -31.31 -2.72
N LEU A 114 -43.23 -31.74 -2.79
CA LEU A 114 -44.05 -32.57 -1.88
C LEU A 114 -44.86 -33.55 -2.77
N GLY A 115 -45.12 -34.81 -2.42
CA GLY A 115 -46.03 -35.27 -1.36
C GLY A 115 -47.31 -35.86 -2.01
N GLY A 116 -47.99 -36.90 -1.49
CA GLY A 116 -47.74 -37.74 -0.31
C GLY A 116 -48.83 -38.82 -0.15
N TYR A 117 -48.83 -39.55 0.97
CA TYR A 117 -49.92 -40.36 1.60
C TYR A 117 -50.96 -41.09 0.70
N GLN A 118 -51.25 -42.39 0.89
CA GLN A 118 -51.85 -42.94 2.12
C GLN A 118 -51.58 -44.46 2.35
N PHE A 119 -51.61 -44.87 3.62
CA PHE A 119 -51.85 -46.27 4.07
C PHE A 119 -53.38 -46.56 4.05
N LEU A 120 -53.90 -47.80 4.01
CA LEU A 120 -53.76 -48.89 5.00
C LEU A 120 -54.02 -50.30 4.37
N ALA A 121 -53.88 -51.36 5.18
CA ALA A 121 -54.25 -52.76 4.89
C ALA A 121 -53.33 -53.60 3.97
N ARG A 122 -52.01 -53.69 4.25
CA ARG A 122 -51.06 -54.56 3.51
C ARG A 122 -50.06 -55.50 4.28
N PRO A 123 -49.90 -55.54 5.63
CA PRO A 123 -48.77 -56.28 6.26
C PRO A 123 -48.66 -57.79 5.95
N ALA A 124 -49.75 -58.54 6.06
CA ALA A 124 -49.73 -60.01 5.91
C ALA A 124 -49.41 -60.43 4.46
N LEU A 125 -50.04 -59.77 3.48
CA LEU A 125 -49.71 -59.96 2.07
C LEU A 125 -48.29 -59.48 1.75
N LYS A 126 -47.81 -58.36 2.31
CA LYS A 126 -46.41 -57.93 2.12
C LYS A 126 -45.39 -58.94 2.63
N ARG A 127 -45.62 -59.66 3.74
CA ARG A 127 -44.70 -60.73 4.17
C ARG A 127 -44.71 -61.96 3.26
N ARG A 128 -45.88 -62.35 2.74
CA ARG A 128 -45.98 -63.49 1.82
C ARG A 128 -45.42 -63.13 0.43
N ARG A 129 -45.70 -61.91 -0.05
CA ARG A 129 -45.17 -61.38 -1.31
C ARG A 129 -43.67 -61.12 -1.21
N ARG A 130 -43.15 -60.47 -0.16
CA ARG A 130 -41.70 -60.29 0.04
C ARG A 130 -40.98 -61.63 0.06
N ARG A 131 -41.53 -62.67 0.72
CA ARG A 131 -40.94 -64.02 0.67
C ARG A 131 -41.00 -64.67 -0.73
N GLN A 132 -42.02 -64.39 -1.54
CA GLN A 132 -42.07 -64.83 -2.95
C GLN A 132 -41.16 -64.01 -3.86
N GLU A 133 -41.03 -62.71 -3.61
CA GLU A 133 -40.15 -61.76 -4.31
C GLU A 133 -38.68 -62.12 -4.00
N GLN A 134 -38.34 -62.39 -2.74
CA GLN A 134 -37.04 -62.91 -2.30
C GLN A 134 -36.76 -64.32 -2.85
N LEU A 135 -37.74 -65.24 -2.91
CA LEU A 135 -37.57 -66.56 -3.53
C LEU A 135 -37.34 -66.47 -5.05
N ALA A 136 -38.10 -65.62 -5.75
CA ALA A 136 -37.92 -65.38 -7.18
C ALA A 136 -36.59 -64.67 -7.46
N HIS A 137 -36.20 -63.74 -6.61
CA HIS A 137 -34.91 -63.05 -6.69
C HIS A 137 -33.75 -64.00 -6.43
N LEU A 138 -33.81 -64.86 -5.40
CA LEU A 138 -32.82 -65.90 -5.12
C LEU A 138 -32.73 -66.91 -6.28
N SER A 139 -33.85 -67.28 -6.90
CA SER A 139 -33.87 -68.10 -8.12
C SER A 139 -33.22 -67.39 -9.31
N GLY A 140 -33.43 -66.08 -9.47
CA GLY A 140 -32.81 -65.26 -10.52
C GLY A 140 -31.31 -65.06 -10.29
N ILE A 141 -30.91 -64.78 -9.05
CA ILE A 141 -29.51 -64.68 -8.62
C ILE A 141 -28.75 -65.95 -9.01
N ARG A 142 -29.28 -67.13 -8.66
CA ARG A 142 -28.67 -68.42 -8.99
C ARG A 142 -28.53 -68.63 -10.49
N GLN A 143 -29.56 -68.30 -11.27
CA GLN A 143 -29.51 -68.45 -12.73
C GLN A 143 -28.46 -67.51 -13.33
N ASN A 144 -28.47 -66.23 -12.95
CA ASN A 144 -27.58 -65.22 -13.50
C ASN A 144 -26.12 -65.47 -13.06
N ILE A 145 -25.88 -65.94 -11.83
CA ILE A 145 -24.55 -66.41 -11.38
C ILE A 145 -24.13 -67.68 -12.11
N ALA A 146 -25.03 -68.64 -12.37
CA ALA A 146 -24.70 -69.83 -13.15
C ALA A 146 -24.35 -69.47 -14.60
N ASN A 147 -25.04 -68.47 -15.19
CA ASN A 147 -24.73 -67.93 -16.51
C ASN A 147 -23.36 -67.22 -16.51
N LEU A 148 -23.10 -66.34 -15.54
CA LEU A 148 -21.82 -65.63 -15.39
C LEU A 148 -20.65 -66.59 -15.15
N LEU A 149 -20.81 -67.58 -14.27
CA LEU A 149 -19.80 -68.61 -14.02
C LEU A 149 -19.48 -69.37 -15.31
N LEU A 150 -20.49 -69.76 -16.09
CA LEU A 150 -20.31 -70.47 -17.36
C LEU A 150 -19.63 -69.60 -18.43
N ALA A 151 -19.97 -68.31 -18.51
CA ALA A 151 -19.34 -67.37 -19.42
C ALA A 151 -17.86 -67.14 -19.05
N CYS A 152 -17.60 -66.76 -17.79
CA CYS A 152 -16.24 -66.58 -17.27
C CYS A 152 -15.41 -67.86 -17.44
N GLU A 153 -15.96 -69.02 -17.09
CA GLU A 153 -15.28 -70.32 -17.24
C GLU A 153 -14.83 -70.57 -18.68
N ARG A 154 -15.65 -70.28 -19.70
CA ARG A 154 -15.21 -70.49 -21.08
C ARG A 154 -14.10 -69.53 -21.53
N LEU A 155 -14.06 -68.31 -21.00
CA LEU A 155 -13.01 -67.34 -21.34
C LEU A 155 -11.66 -67.66 -20.68
N ILE A 156 -11.65 -68.25 -19.47
CA ILE A 156 -10.43 -68.50 -18.66
C ILE A 156 -10.18 -69.96 -18.23
N SER A 157 -10.88 -70.94 -18.82
CA SER A 157 -10.57 -72.36 -18.67
C SER A 157 -9.42 -72.80 -19.59
N GLY A 158 -8.94 -74.03 -19.41
CA GLY A 158 -7.68 -74.53 -19.97
C GLY A 158 -6.84 -75.24 -18.91
N GLU A 159 -5.87 -76.08 -19.28
CA GLU A 159 -5.04 -76.76 -18.29
C GLU A 159 -4.04 -75.77 -17.64
N THR A 160 -3.36 -74.99 -18.46
CA THR A 160 -2.47 -73.87 -18.11
C THR A 160 -3.18 -72.51 -18.26
N ILE A 161 -2.49 -71.40 -17.97
CA ILE A 161 -3.01 -70.05 -18.27
C ILE A 161 -2.97 -69.78 -19.78
N ASP A 162 -1.95 -70.35 -20.44
CA ASP A 162 -1.66 -70.15 -21.86
C ASP A 162 -2.72 -70.82 -22.77
N ASP A 163 -3.47 -71.78 -22.21
CA ASP A 163 -4.63 -72.43 -22.83
C ASP A 163 -5.93 -71.60 -22.74
N ALA A 164 -5.95 -70.48 -22.01
CA ALA A 164 -7.14 -69.64 -21.88
C ALA A 164 -7.46 -68.93 -23.18
N VAL A 165 -8.74 -68.95 -23.59
CA VAL A 165 -9.21 -68.40 -24.87
C VAL A 165 -8.85 -66.91 -25.03
N ILE A 166 -8.99 -66.11 -23.97
CA ILE A 166 -8.57 -64.70 -23.98
C ILE A 166 -7.03 -64.53 -23.99
N TYR A 167 -6.28 -65.50 -23.45
CA TYR A 167 -4.82 -65.51 -23.58
C TYR A 167 -4.38 -65.85 -25.01
N GLN A 168 -5.09 -66.77 -25.66
CA GLN A 168 -4.84 -67.13 -27.05
C GLN A 168 -5.10 -65.96 -28.00
N LEU A 169 -6.10 -65.10 -27.72
CA LEU A 169 -6.27 -63.82 -28.41
C LEU A 169 -5.07 -62.89 -28.19
N PHE A 170 -4.66 -62.66 -26.94
CA PHE A 170 -3.48 -61.84 -26.62
C PHE A 170 -2.20 -62.37 -27.31
N ALA A 171 -2.02 -63.68 -27.39
CA ALA A 171 -0.90 -64.31 -28.09
C ALA A 171 -1.01 -64.21 -29.63
N ALA A 172 -2.20 -64.34 -30.20
CA ALA A 172 -2.45 -64.22 -31.65
C ALA A 172 -2.16 -62.80 -32.16
N TYR A 173 -2.51 -61.78 -31.40
CA TYR A 173 -2.15 -60.37 -31.67
C TYR A 173 -0.73 -59.99 -31.19
N GLY A 174 0.18 -60.97 -31.07
CA GLY A 174 1.61 -60.72 -30.84
C GLY A 174 2.01 -60.33 -29.41
N GLY A 175 1.09 -60.31 -28.44
CA GLY A 175 1.35 -59.92 -27.05
C GLY A 175 2.43 -60.75 -26.34
N GLU A 176 2.69 -61.96 -26.82
CA GLU A 176 3.80 -62.82 -26.40
C GLU A 176 5.20 -62.19 -26.58
N GLN A 177 5.35 -61.23 -27.50
CA GLN A 177 6.62 -60.53 -27.78
C GLN A 177 7.01 -59.52 -26.68
N TYR A 178 6.05 -59.01 -25.91
CA TYR A 178 6.26 -57.93 -24.94
C TYR A 178 6.33 -58.49 -23.50
N PRO A 179 7.52 -58.66 -22.89
CA PRO A 179 7.65 -59.50 -21.69
C PRO A 179 6.87 -59.01 -20.47
N ASP A 180 6.78 -57.68 -20.28
CA ASP A 180 6.04 -57.11 -19.15
C ASP A 180 4.52 -57.07 -19.37
N ARG A 181 4.04 -56.80 -20.59
CA ARG A 181 2.60 -56.94 -20.93
C ARG A 181 2.15 -58.39 -20.76
N LYS A 182 2.93 -59.35 -21.27
CA LYS A 182 2.75 -60.80 -21.08
C LYS A 182 2.70 -61.20 -19.60
N LYS A 183 3.59 -60.64 -18.77
CA LYS A 183 3.66 -60.87 -17.32
C LYS A 183 2.44 -60.29 -16.60
N ALA A 184 1.97 -59.11 -16.98
CA ALA A 184 0.74 -58.50 -16.44
C ALA A 184 -0.51 -59.33 -16.80
N VAL A 185 -0.70 -59.67 -18.08
CA VAL A 185 -1.83 -60.49 -18.56
C VAL A 185 -1.84 -61.88 -17.89
N ARG A 186 -0.69 -62.56 -17.80
CA ARG A 186 -0.58 -63.84 -17.06
C ARG A 186 -0.88 -63.68 -15.57
N GLN A 187 -0.59 -62.53 -14.96
CA GLN A 187 -0.93 -62.26 -13.56
C GLN A 187 -2.43 -62.04 -13.37
N TRP A 188 -3.07 -61.19 -14.19
CA TRP A 188 -4.51 -60.93 -14.14
C TRP A 188 -5.31 -62.21 -14.36
N LEU A 189 -5.00 -62.99 -15.40
CA LEU A 189 -5.69 -64.27 -15.64
C LEU A 189 -5.46 -65.28 -14.52
N LYS A 190 -4.29 -65.29 -13.86
CA LYS A 190 -4.06 -66.10 -12.65
C LYS A 190 -4.97 -65.69 -11.50
N GLN A 191 -5.22 -64.39 -11.32
CA GLN A 191 -6.15 -63.86 -10.32
C GLN A 191 -7.59 -64.24 -10.68
N SER A 192 -8.04 -64.01 -11.92
CA SER A 192 -9.36 -64.41 -12.42
C SER A 192 -9.62 -65.91 -12.25
N ARG A 193 -8.64 -66.78 -12.58
CA ARG A 193 -8.79 -68.23 -12.41
C ARG A 193 -8.84 -68.67 -10.93
N ALA A 194 -8.20 -67.94 -10.02
CA ALA A 194 -8.28 -68.20 -8.59
C ALA A 194 -9.63 -67.76 -8.00
N ALA A 195 -10.12 -66.58 -8.40
CA ALA A 195 -11.45 -66.09 -8.06
C ALA A 195 -12.56 -67.01 -8.61
N LEU A 196 -12.43 -67.49 -9.85
CA LEU A 196 -13.42 -68.38 -10.49
C LEU A 196 -13.55 -69.71 -9.75
N ARG A 197 -12.43 -70.34 -9.39
CA ARG A 197 -12.43 -71.57 -8.56
C ARG A 197 -13.10 -71.31 -7.21
N SER A 198 -12.76 -70.20 -6.56
CA SER A 198 -13.37 -69.79 -5.30
C SER A 198 -14.89 -69.58 -5.43
N ALA A 199 -15.35 -68.98 -6.53
CA ALA A 199 -16.77 -68.77 -6.82
C ALA A 199 -17.53 -70.10 -7.08
N PHE A 200 -16.90 -71.07 -7.76
CA PHE A 200 -17.46 -72.42 -7.92
C PHE A 200 -17.49 -73.21 -6.60
N ASP A 201 -16.42 -73.16 -5.80
CA ASP A 201 -16.37 -73.83 -4.50
C ASP A 201 -17.39 -73.23 -3.51
N LEU A 202 -17.53 -71.90 -3.49
CA LEU A 202 -18.58 -71.21 -2.72
C LEU A 202 -19.97 -71.61 -3.19
N ARG A 203 -20.23 -71.57 -4.51
CA ARG A 203 -21.51 -72.02 -5.09
C ARG A 203 -21.85 -73.44 -4.65
N ARG A 204 -20.90 -74.37 -4.79
CA ARG A 204 -21.08 -75.77 -4.41
C ARG A 204 -21.30 -75.94 -2.91
N ALA A 205 -20.63 -75.15 -2.08
CA ALA A 205 -20.83 -75.14 -0.63
C ALA A 205 -22.21 -74.62 -0.23
N LEU A 206 -22.80 -73.68 -0.99
CA LEU A 206 -24.19 -73.24 -0.79
C LEU A 206 -25.19 -74.28 -1.29
N GLU A 207 -24.99 -74.85 -2.48
CA GLU A 207 -25.86 -75.92 -3.01
C GLU A 207 -25.93 -77.12 -2.04
N ILE A 208 -24.79 -77.58 -1.49
CA ILE A 208 -24.75 -78.66 -0.48
C ILE A 208 -25.44 -78.26 0.84
N GLN A 209 -25.30 -77.01 1.29
CA GLN A 209 -25.99 -76.50 2.49
C GLN A 209 -27.52 -76.38 2.34
N GLU A 210 -28.02 -76.44 1.10
CA GLU A 210 -29.45 -76.39 0.80
C GLU A 210 -30.06 -77.79 0.55
N GLU A 211 -29.26 -78.75 0.09
CA GLU A 211 -29.68 -80.14 -0.11
C GLU A 211 -29.64 -81.00 1.19
N ASP A 212 -28.87 -80.59 2.21
CA ASP A 212 -28.81 -81.29 3.50
C ASP A 212 -30.13 -81.16 4.29
N ALA A 213 -30.98 -82.17 4.14
CA ALA A 213 -32.31 -82.24 4.74
C ALA A 213 -32.31 -82.42 6.29
N GLU A 214 -31.17 -82.71 6.92
CA GLU A 214 -31.06 -82.76 8.39
C GLU A 214 -30.63 -81.40 8.97
N ALA A 215 -30.03 -80.53 8.16
CA ALA A 215 -29.73 -79.15 8.54
C ALA A 215 -31.00 -78.27 8.57
N LYS A 216 -31.01 -77.25 9.45
CA LYS A 216 -31.97 -76.15 9.32
C LYS A 216 -31.47 -75.21 8.21
N PRO A 217 -32.21 -75.01 7.11
CA PRO A 217 -31.77 -74.09 6.06
C PRO A 217 -31.62 -72.68 6.62
N ALA A 218 -30.58 -71.99 6.17
CA ALA A 218 -30.26 -70.63 6.61
C ALA A 218 -31.43 -69.65 6.36
N PRO A 219 -31.56 -68.55 7.13
CA PRO A 219 -32.50 -67.47 6.82
C PRO A 219 -32.36 -67.02 5.37
N LEU A 220 -33.48 -66.72 4.71
CA LEU A 220 -33.50 -66.53 3.26
C LEU A 220 -32.77 -65.25 2.84
N GLU A 221 -32.74 -64.26 3.73
CA GLU A 221 -31.89 -63.07 3.67
C GLU A 221 -30.39 -63.42 3.67
N LYS A 222 -29.97 -64.41 4.49
CA LYS A 222 -28.57 -64.89 4.49
C LYS A 222 -28.26 -65.65 3.19
N GLN A 223 -29.18 -66.47 2.69
CA GLN A 223 -28.98 -67.15 1.40
C GLN A 223 -28.80 -66.14 0.27
N ILE A 224 -29.63 -65.09 0.21
CA ILE A 224 -29.46 -63.99 -0.76
C ILE A 224 -28.10 -63.33 -0.60
N HIS A 225 -27.71 -62.94 0.62
CA HIS A 225 -26.40 -62.34 0.90
C HIS A 225 -25.22 -63.24 0.47
N ASP A 226 -25.24 -64.52 0.84
CA ASP A 226 -24.16 -65.46 0.52
C ASP A 226 -24.02 -65.68 -1.00
N TRP A 227 -25.13 -65.73 -1.74
CA TRP A 227 -25.10 -65.81 -3.21
C TRP A 227 -24.73 -64.45 -3.86
N GLU A 228 -25.18 -63.31 -3.33
CA GLU A 228 -24.78 -61.97 -3.80
C GLU A 228 -23.26 -61.71 -3.65
N MET A 229 -22.62 -62.27 -2.61
CA MET A 229 -21.16 -62.24 -2.48
C MET A 229 -20.43 -63.01 -3.59
N ILE A 230 -21.03 -64.07 -4.15
CA ILE A 230 -20.48 -64.77 -5.33
C ILE A 230 -20.60 -63.88 -6.58
N TYR A 231 -21.71 -63.14 -6.74
CA TYR A 231 -21.84 -62.15 -7.82
C TYR A 231 -20.79 -61.05 -7.74
N LEU A 232 -20.48 -60.52 -6.55
CA LEU A 232 -19.38 -59.55 -6.38
C LEU A 232 -17.98 -60.16 -6.57
N THR A 233 -17.81 -61.47 -6.35
CA THR A 233 -16.56 -62.16 -6.70
C THR A 233 -16.38 -62.27 -8.23
N LEU A 234 -17.48 -62.32 -8.98
CA LEU A 234 -17.48 -62.32 -10.45
C LEU A 234 -17.31 -60.91 -11.02
N VAL A 235 -18.17 -59.98 -10.63
CA VAL A 235 -18.30 -58.64 -11.24
C VAL A 235 -17.37 -57.59 -10.60
N GLY A 236 -16.89 -57.83 -9.38
CA GLY A 236 -16.14 -56.82 -8.62
C GLY A 236 -17.05 -55.78 -7.95
N SER A 237 -16.42 -54.88 -7.19
CA SER A 237 -17.06 -53.77 -6.47
C SER A 237 -16.66 -52.39 -7.01
N SER A 238 -15.91 -52.32 -8.12
CA SER A 238 -15.61 -51.07 -8.81
C SER A 238 -16.88 -50.46 -9.41
N GLU A 239 -16.98 -49.13 -9.37
CA GLU A 239 -18.17 -48.44 -9.86
C GLU A 239 -18.34 -48.58 -11.38
N GLU A 240 -17.23 -48.66 -12.11
CA GLU A 240 -17.17 -48.92 -13.55
C GLU A 240 -17.80 -50.26 -13.92
N VAL A 241 -17.32 -51.36 -13.33
CA VAL A 241 -17.75 -52.73 -13.70
C VAL A 241 -19.11 -53.11 -13.08
N HIS A 242 -19.44 -52.58 -11.89
CA HIS A 242 -20.74 -52.83 -11.26
C HIS A 242 -21.91 -52.13 -11.99
N ASN A 243 -21.67 -50.93 -12.55
CA ASN A 243 -22.73 -50.16 -13.21
C ASN A 243 -23.09 -50.68 -14.60
N LEU A 244 -22.18 -51.36 -15.31
CA LEU A 244 -22.37 -51.94 -16.65
C LEU A 244 -23.76 -52.58 -16.84
N THR A 245 -24.48 -52.15 -17.87
CA THR A 245 -25.82 -52.66 -18.20
C THR A 245 -25.80 -54.13 -18.64
N GLU A 246 -26.99 -54.70 -18.80
CA GLU A 246 -27.17 -56.04 -19.37
C GLU A 246 -26.70 -56.15 -20.84
N ALA A 247 -26.40 -55.03 -21.52
CA ALA A 247 -25.72 -55.01 -22.81
C ALA A 247 -24.20 -55.02 -22.61
N GLU A 248 -23.66 -54.03 -21.90
CA GLU A 248 -22.21 -53.88 -21.70
C GLU A 248 -21.58 -55.08 -20.96
N LEU A 249 -22.29 -55.73 -20.02
CA LEU A 249 -21.86 -56.99 -19.40
C LEU A 249 -21.82 -58.18 -20.37
N ARG A 250 -22.62 -58.16 -21.44
CA ARG A 250 -22.57 -59.19 -22.50
C ARG A 250 -21.47 -58.87 -23.50
N ASP A 251 -21.24 -57.60 -23.80
CA ASP A 251 -20.19 -57.16 -24.71
C ASP A 251 -18.80 -57.44 -24.10
N LEU A 252 -18.60 -57.20 -22.79
CA LEU A 252 -17.43 -57.61 -21.99
C LEU A 252 -17.29 -59.14 -21.80
N LEU A 253 -18.29 -59.92 -22.23
CA LEU A 253 -18.25 -61.40 -22.23
C LEU A 253 -18.27 -61.99 -23.64
N ASP A 254 -18.32 -61.15 -24.68
CA ASP A 254 -18.27 -61.52 -26.08
C ASP A 254 -16.99 -60.92 -26.71
N PRO A 255 -15.83 -61.57 -26.58
CA PRO A 255 -14.56 -61.06 -27.10
C PRO A 255 -14.54 -60.90 -28.64
N MET A 256 -15.58 -61.36 -29.35
CA MET A 256 -15.83 -60.99 -30.76
C MET A 256 -16.17 -59.50 -30.95
N VAL A 257 -16.39 -58.73 -29.87
CA VAL A 257 -16.56 -57.26 -29.90
C VAL A 257 -15.23 -56.55 -30.18
N ILE A 258 -14.12 -57.11 -29.70
CA ILE A 258 -12.77 -56.54 -29.85
C ILE A 258 -12.15 -56.96 -31.18
N MET A 259 -12.48 -58.16 -31.69
CA MET A 259 -11.96 -58.66 -32.97
C MET A 259 -12.57 -57.96 -34.20
N GLU A 260 -11.72 -57.30 -34.99
CA GLU A 260 -12.01 -57.08 -36.40
C GLU A 260 -12.11 -58.42 -37.15
N ARG A 261 -12.98 -58.49 -38.17
CA ARG A 261 -13.33 -59.75 -38.86
C ARG A 261 -12.32 -60.18 -39.93
N GLU A 262 -11.04 -60.11 -39.60
CA GLU A 262 -9.93 -60.64 -40.42
C GLU A 262 -9.83 -62.18 -40.29
N ALA A 263 -9.59 -62.86 -41.41
CA ALA A 263 -9.85 -64.30 -41.54
C ALA A 263 -8.73 -65.23 -41.04
N ARG A 264 -7.83 -64.78 -40.14
CA ARG A 264 -6.57 -65.49 -39.85
C ARG A 264 -6.70 -66.70 -38.92
N ASP A 265 -7.58 -66.67 -37.91
CA ASP A 265 -7.74 -67.78 -36.95
C ASP A 265 -9.17 -68.37 -36.95
N VAL A 266 -9.49 -69.15 -37.99
CA VAL A 266 -10.75 -69.90 -38.08
C VAL A 266 -11.04 -70.73 -36.82
N PRO A 267 -10.10 -71.50 -36.21
CA PRO A 267 -10.41 -72.33 -35.05
C PRO A 267 -10.73 -71.53 -33.79
N LEU A 268 -10.06 -70.38 -33.58
CA LEU A 268 -10.33 -69.50 -32.44
C LEU A 268 -11.64 -68.75 -32.65
N ALA A 269 -11.87 -68.22 -33.86
CA ALA A 269 -13.14 -67.61 -34.23
C ALA A 269 -14.34 -68.58 -34.11
N GLU A 270 -14.17 -69.86 -34.43
CA GLU A 270 -15.21 -70.89 -34.21
C GLU A 270 -15.50 -71.09 -32.72
N GLN A 271 -14.47 -71.23 -31.87
CA GLN A 271 -14.63 -71.31 -30.42
C GLN A 271 -15.33 -70.08 -29.83
N LEU A 272 -14.95 -68.89 -30.28
CA LEU A 272 -15.55 -67.63 -29.83
C LEU A 272 -17.00 -67.46 -30.31
N ASN A 273 -17.31 -67.82 -31.55
CA ASN A 273 -18.69 -67.83 -32.04
C ASN A 273 -19.55 -68.85 -31.28
N ASP A 274 -19.00 -69.99 -30.85
CA ASP A 274 -19.72 -70.95 -30.02
C ASP A 274 -19.89 -70.46 -28.58
N ILE A 275 -18.90 -69.78 -27.97
CA ILE A 275 -19.07 -69.07 -26.70
C ILE A 275 -20.21 -68.04 -26.84
N ARG A 276 -20.15 -67.17 -27.85
CA ARG A 276 -21.15 -66.12 -28.15
C ARG A 276 -22.56 -66.70 -28.28
N ARG A 277 -22.76 -67.72 -29.13
CA ARG A 277 -24.05 -68.43 -29.30
C ARG A 277 -24.58 -69.04 -27.99
N GLN A 278 -23.69 -69.38 -27.06
CA GLN A 278 -24.02 -70.03 -25.79
C GLN A 278 -24.22 -69.03 -24.64
N ILE A 279 -23.89 -67.74 -24.83
CA ILE A 279 -24.23 -66.62 -23.92
C ILE A 279 -25.35 -65.72 -24.48
N GLU A 280 -25.67 -65.83 -25.76
CA GLU A 280 -26.74 -65.07 -26.41
C GLU A 280 -28.11 -65.33 -25.75
N GLY A 281 -28.81 -64.26 -25.39
CA GLY A 281 -30.10 -64.33 -24.70
C GLY A 281 -30.05 -64.73 -23.22
N MET A 282 -28.88 -65.06 -22.65
CA MET A 282 -28.75 -65.28 -21.20
C MET A 282 -28.73 -63.96 -20.42
N PRO A 283 -29.44 -63.84 -19.29
CA PRO A 283 -29.33 -62.70 -18.37
C PRO A 283 -28.13 -62.82 -17.43
N PHE A 284 -27.43 -61.71 -17.18
CA PHE A 284 -26.22 -61.68 -16.33
C PHE A 284 -26.32 -60.73 -15.14
N LYS A 285 -26.94 -59.55 -15.28
CA LYS A 285 -26.95 -58.53 -14.22
C LYS A 285 -27.80 -58.94 -13.03
N ILE A 286 -27.35 -58.57 -11.82
CA ILE A 286 -28.09 -58.76 -10.56
C ILE A 286 -28.26 -57.43 -9.85
N THR A 287 -29.49 -57.15 -9.39
CA THR A 287 -29.78 -56.04 -8.47
C THR A 287 -29.58 -56.50 -7.03
N LEU A 288 -28.48 -56.08 -6.40
CA LEU A 288 -28.16 -56.42 -5.01
C LEU A 288 -29.21 -55.90 -4.02
N GLN A 289 -29.45 -56.64 -2.93
CA GLN A 289 -30.42 -56.31 -1.89
C GLN A 289 -29.89 -56.42 -0.46
N GLU A 290 -28.91 -57.29 -0.18
CA GLU A 290 -28.48 -57.61 1.19
C GLU A 290 -26.93 -57.54 1.39
N VAL A 291 -26.14 -57.19 0.36
CA VAL A 291 -24.67 -57.02 0.42
C VAL A 291 -24.20 -55.55 0.40
N ASP A 292 -23.07 -55.29 1.07
CA ASP A 292 -22.39 -54.00 1.17
C ASP A 292 -21.13 -53.96 0.28
N LEU A 293 -21.17 -53.14 -0.77
CA LEU A 293 -20.10 -53.00 -1.77
C LEU A 293 -18.74 -52.62 -1.16
N THR A 294 -18.69 -51.96 0.00
CA THR A 294 -17.43 -51.47 0.61
C THR A 294 -16.55 -52.59 1.20
N LYS A 295 -16.99 -53.85 1.12
CA LYS A 295 -16.35 -55.02 1.74
C LYS A 295 -16.04 -56.16 0.76
N ALA A 296 -16.28 -55.97 -0.53
CA ALA A 296 -15.97 -56.93 -1.58
C ALA A 296 -14.59 -56.64 -2.22
N ASP A 297 -14.15 -57.54 -3.10
CA ASP A 297 -12.99 -57.29 -3.96
C ASP A 297 -13.34 -56.25 -5.04
N LYS A 298 -12.40 -55.35 -5.35
CA LYS A 298 -12.66 -54.23 -6.27
C LYS A 298 -12.80 -54.68 -7.71
N GLU A 299 -11.85 -55.48 -8.20
CA GLU A 299 -11.76 -55.82 -9.63
C GLU A 299 -12.67 -57.00 -10.00
N GLY A 300 -12.82 -57.97 -9.10
CA GLY A 300 -13.51 -59.23 -9.40
C GLY A 300 -12.83 -60.00 -10.54
N ILE A 301 -13.58 -60.86 -11.22
CA ILE A 301 -13.11 -61.55 -12.43
C ILE A 301 -13.21 -60.63 -13.66
N LEU A 302 -14.29 -59.85 -13.76
CA LEU A 302 -14.57 -59.01 -14.91
C LEU A 302 -13.59 -57.84 -15.07
N GLY A 303 -13.21 -57.13 -14.00
CA GLY A 303 -12.22 -56.04 -14.10
C GLY A 303 -10.85 -56.51 -14.58
N TYR A 304 -10.40 -57.70 -14.12
CA TYR A 304 -9.19 -58.32 -14.66
C TYR A 304 -9.33 -58.77 -16.12
N LEU A 305 -10.53 -59.08 -16.61
CA LEU A 305 -10.76 -59.34 -18.04
C LEU A 305 -10.69 -58.03 -18.84
N THR A 306 -11.34 -56.95 -18.39
CA THR A 306 -11.26 -55.61 -19.03
C THR A 306 -9.82 -55.14 -19.22
N GLN A 307 -8.94 -55.38 -18.23
CA GLN A 307 -7.52 -55.05 -18.33
C GLN A 307 -6.79 -55.88 -19.41
N VAL A 308 -7.11 -57.17 -19.58
CA VAL A 308 -6.55 -58.00 -20.67
C VAL A 308 -7.10 -57.56 -22.02
N GLU A 309 -8.40 -57.23 -22.11
CA GLU A 309 -9.06 -56.75 -23.31
C GLU A 309 -8.50 -55.40 -23.79
N THR A 310 -8.18 -54.50 -22.86
CA THR A 310 -7.49 -53.24 -23.17
C THR A 310 -6.13 -53.49 -23.82
N GLN A 311 -5.34 -54.43 -23.28
CA GLN A 311 -4.04 -54.81 -23.87
C GLN A 311 -4.19 -55.44 -25.27
N ILE A 312 -5.26 -56.20 -25.52
CA ILE A 312 -5.56 -56.75 -26.86
C ILE A 312 -5.92 -55.61 -27.82
N GLY A 313 -6.78 -54.67 -27.40
CA GLY A 313 -7.14 -53.50 -28.20
C GLY A 313 -5.95 -52.61 -28.56
N GLU A 314 -5.05 -52.35 -27.60
CA GLU A 314 -3.80 -51.62 -27.86
C GLU A 314 -2.90 -52.35 -28.88
N LEU A 315 -2.75 -53.68 -28.78
CA LEU A 315 -1.96 -54.48 -29.72
C LEU A 315 -2.55 -54.46 -31.14
N MET A 316 -3.87 -54.54 -31.25
CA MET A 316 -4.59 -54.46 -32.52
C MET A 316 -4.47 -53.08 -33.17
N ALA A 317 -4.62 -52.01 -32.39
CA ALA A 317 -4.41 -50.65 -32.87
C ALA A 317 -2.97 -50.46 -33.37
N ALA A 318 -1.98 -50.94 -32.62
CA ALA A 318 -0.58 -50.87 -33.03
C ALA A 318 -0.28 -51.66 -34.31
N GLN A 319 -0.88 -52.85 -34.50
CA GLN A 319 -0.71 -53.65 -35.71
C GLN A 319 -1.21 -52.95 -36.99
N THR A 320 -2.24 -52.11 -36.88
CA THR A 320 -2.78 -51.32 -38.01
C THR A 320 -2.05 -49.98 -38.18
N GLU A 321 -1.67 -49.32 -37.08
CA GLU A 321 -1.10 -47.97 -37.09
C GLU A 321 0.42 -47.96 -37.36
N ALA A 322 1.17 -48.96 -36.89
CA ALA A 322 2.63 -49.02 -37.07
C ALA A 322 3.08 -49.08 -38.55
N PRO A 323 2.46 -49.87 -39.45
CA PRO A 323 2.74 -49.79 -40.89
C PRO A 323 2.41 -48.40 -41.46
N ARG A 324 1.29 -47.81 -41.03
CA ARG A 324 0.78 -46.53 -41.54
C ARG A 324 1.72 -45.37 -41.21
N GLN A 325 2.18 -45.31 -39.95
CA GLN A 325 3.14 -44.33 -39.46
C GLN A 325 4.52 -44.51 -40.10
N LEU A 326 4.97 -45.75 -40.31
CA LEU A 326 6.25 -46.00 -40.99
C LEU A 326 6.22 -45.60 -42.48
N ASP A 327 5.11 -45.84 -43.18
CA ASP A 327 4.90 -45.36 -44.55
C ASP A 327 4.50 -43.86 -44.64
N GLU A 328 4.32 -43.19 -43.51
CA GLU A 328 4.28 -41.72 -43.38
C GLU A 328 5.71 -41.19 -43.31
N ALA A 329 6.43 -41.54 -42.24
CA ALA A 329 7.83 -41.17 -42.01
C ALA A 329 8.77 -41.45 -43.20
N ARG A 330 8.51 -42.48 -44.03
CA ARG A 330 9.24 -42.75 -45.29
C ARG A 330 9.01 -41.75 -46.40
N ARG A 331 7.81 -41.18 -46.52
CA ARG A 331 7.48 -40.13 -47.50
C ARG A 331 8.11 -38.82 -47.06
N ASP A 332 8.01 -38.53 -45.78
CA ASP A 332 8.41 -37.26 -45.21
C ASP A 332 9.94 -37.19 -45.13
N HIS A 333 10.61 -38.31 -44.79
CA HIS A 333 12.06 -38.48 -45.00
C HIS A 333 12.52 -38.25 -46.44
N LEU A 334 11.76 -38.70 -47.44
CA LEU A 334 12.11 -38.46 -48.84
C LEU A 334 11.96 -36.99 -49.21
N ALA A 335 10.90 -36.32 -48.75
CA ALA A 335 10.66 -34.90 -49.01
C ALA A 335 11.74 -34.00 -48.37
N VAL A 336 11.99 -34.18 -47.07
CA VAL A 336 13.06 -33.47 -46.33
C VAL A 336 14.43 -33.73 -46.96
N LYS A 337 14.68 -34.97 -47.39
CA LYS A 337 15.91 -35.30 -48.12
C LYS A 337 16.01 -34.57 -49.47
N GLU A 338 14.95 -34.55 -50.27
CA GLU A 338 14.96 -33.87 -51.57
C GLU A 338 15.18 -32.36 -51.41
N ALA A 339 14.56 -31.73 -50.40
CA ALA A 339 14.84 -30.34 -50.03
C ALA A 339 16.31 -30.12 -49.60
N ALA A 340 16.85 -31.00 -48.76
CA ALA A 340 18.23 -30.92 -48.28
C ALA A 340 19.28 -31.22 -49.38
N ASP A 341 18.96 -32.05 -50.38
CA ASP A 341 19.79 -32.26 -51.58
C ASP A 341 19.65 -31.10 -52.61
N GLU A 342 18.65 -30.20 -52.47
CA GLU A 342 18.54 -28.95 -53.25
C GLU A 342 19.23 -27.75 -52.57
N ALA A 343 19.01 -27.54 -51.27
CA ALA A 343 19.65 -26.46 -50.51
C ALA A 343 21.14 -26.74 -50.22
N THR A 344 21.51 -27.99 -49.96
CA THR A 344 22.89 -28.42 -49.62
C THR A 344 23.54 -27.65 -48.45
N PRO A 345 22.85 -27.47 -47.30
CA PRO A 345 23.23 -26.53 -46.26
C PRO A 345 24.66 -26.76 -45.77
N PHE A 346 25.45 -25.68 -45.76
CA PHE A 346 26.88 -25.65 -45.41
C PHE A 346 27.77 -26.63 -46.23
N GLY A 347 27.29 -27.13 -47.36
CA GLY A 347 27.96 -28.12 -48.21
C GLY A 347 27.74 -29.59 -47.80
N LEU A 348 26.74 -29.89 -46.96
CA LEU A 348 26.28 -31.24 -46.67
C LEU A 348 25.23 -31.69 -47.70
N THR A 349 25.20 -32.97 -48.06
CA THR A 349 24.11 -33.54 -48.86
C THR A 349 22.92 -33.96 -47.98
N GLY A 350 21.70 -33.94 -48.52
CA GLY A 350 20.52 -34.51 -47.86
C GLY A 350 20.67 -36.00 -47.53
N SER A 351 21.55 -36.70 -48.27
CA SER A 351 21.97 -38.07 -47.96
C SER A 351 22.84 -38.22 -46.70
N GLU A 352 23.59 -37.18 -46.32
CA GLU A 352 24.38 -37.13 -45.08
C GLU A 352 23.52 -36.59 -43.93
N ILE A 353 22.74 -35.53 -44.17
CA ILE A 353 21.87 -34.89 -43.18
C ILE A 353 20.83 -35.88 -42.64
N THR A 354 20.17 -36.63 -43.51
CA THR A 354 19.13 -37.60 -43.10
C THR A 354 19.68 -39.00 -42.76
N ALA A 355 20.99 -39.16 -42.58
CA ALA A 355 21.63 -40.48 -42.42
C ALA A 355 21.19 -41.23 -41.14
N GLY A 356 20.98 -40.51 -40.03
CA GLY A 356 20.45 -41.10 -38.79
C GLY A 356 18.99 -41.54 -38.95
N VAL A 357 18.13 -40.66 -39.49
CA VAL A 357 16.74 -40.99 -39.81
C VAL A 357 16.63 -42.21 -40.75
N ALA A 358 17.51 -42.32 -41.75
CA ALA A 358 17.56 -43.48 -42.65
C ALA A 358 17.94 -44.79 -41.92
N ALA A 359 18.73 -44.72 -40.83
CA ALA A 359 19.04 -45.87 -39.99
C ALA A 359 17.85 -46.23 -39.07
N ASP A 360 17.19 -45.25 -38.47
CA ASP A 360 15.99 -45.44 -37.65
C ASP A 360 14.83 -46.05 -38.48
N LEU A 361 14.63 -45.58 -39.71
CA LEU A 361 13.67 -46.15 -40.66
C LEU A 361 13.99 -47.60 -41.05
N ALA A 362 15.27 -47.98 -41.07
CA ALA A 362 15.68 -49.36 -41.31
C ALA A 362 15.50 -50.25 -40.07
N ALA A 363 15.72 -49.72 -38.87
CA ALA A 363 15.42 -50.41 -37.61
C ALA A 363 13.91 -50.64 -37.45
N ALA A 364 13.09 -49.59 -37.61
CA ALA A 364 11.63 -49.67 -37.57
C ALA A 364 11.07 -50.63 -38.63
N ALA A 365 11.70 -50.75 -39.80
CA ALA A 365 11.33 -51.75 -40.80
C ALA A 365 11.62 -53.19 -40.34
N ALA A 366 12.76 -53.43 -39.68
CA ALA A 366 13.11 -54.75 -39.14
C ALA A 366 12.21 -55.13 -37.94
N ASP A 367 11.88 -54.18 -37.08
CA ASP A 367 10.93 -54.37 -35.98
C ASP A 367 9.50 -54.63 -36.49
N LEU A 368 9.11 -54.00 -37.61
CA LEU A 368 7.83 -54.28 -38.27
C LEU A 368 7.80 -55.70 -38.86
N GLU A 369 8.90 -56.17 -39.46
CA GLU A 369 9.03 -57.58 -39.90
C GLU A 369 9.04 -58.58 -38.71
N ALA A 370 9.56 -58.17 -37.55
CA ALA A 370 9.51 -58.97 -36.33
C ALA A 370 8.11 -58.98 -35.66
N GLY A 371 7.26 -57.98 -35.93
CA GLY A 371 5.95 -57.78 -35.30
C GLY A 371 5.96 -56.89 -34.05
N ALA A 372 7.08 -56.21 -33.79
CA ALA A 372 7.31 -55.35 -32.63
C ALA A 372 6.65 -53.96 -32.79
N TYR A 373 5.38 -53.93 -33.18
CA TYR A 373 4.60 -52.73 -33.53
C TYR A 373 4.71 -51.53 -32.57
N PHE A 374 4.85 -51.73 -31.25
CA PHE A 374 5.04 -50.61 -30.32
C PHE A 374 6.42 -49.94 -30.46
N GLU A 375 7.47 -50.70 -30.75
CA GLU A 375 8.82 -50.17 -30.98
C GLU A 375 8.87 -49.40 -32.31
N VAL A 376 8.15 -49.89 -33.33
CA VAL A 376 7.94 -49.18 -34.61
C VAL A 376 7.27 -47.82 -34.40
N LEU A 377 6.23 -47.74 -33.55
CA LEU A 377 5.55 -46.49 -33.22
C LEU A 377 6.44 -45.52 -32.43
N ALA A 378 7.20 -46.01 -31.45
CA ALA A 378 8.15 -45.18 -30.69
C ALA A 378 9.28 -44.65 -31.60
N THR A 379 9.75 -45.47 -32.54
CA THR A 379 10.75 -45.08 -33.52
C THR A 379 10.19 -44.10 -34.54
N ALA A 380 8.94 -44.26 -35.01
CA ALA A 380 8.29 -43.31 -35.92
C ALA A 380 8.13 -41.90 -35.29
N VAL A 381 7.76 -41.80 -34.00
CA VAL A 381 7.73 -40.51 -33.28
C VAL A 381 9.12 -39.91 -33.14
N THR A 382 10.15 -40.75 -32.95
CA THR A 382 11.55 -40.29 -32.90
C THR A 382 12.03 -39.78 -34.26
N ILE A 383 11.68 -40.49 -35.34
CA ILE A 383 11.95 -40.08 -36.72
C ILE A 383 11.29 -38.75 -37.04
N GLN A 384 10.01 -38.55 -36.71
CA GLN A 384 9.32 -37.29 -37.01
C GLN A 384 10.04 -36.11 -36.35
N ARG A 385 10.27 -36.17 -35.04
CA ARG A 385 11.01 -35.10 -34.33
C ARG A 385 12.43 -34.89 -34.90
N ASN A 386 13.09 -35.95 -35.36
CA ASN A 386 14.41 -35.83 -36.00
C ASN A 386 14.32 -35.28 -37.44
N LEU A 387 13.17 -35.36 -38.12
CA LEU A 387 12.90 -34.69 -39.39
C LEU A 387 12.55 -33.21 -39.17
N ASP A 388 11.71 -32.90 -38.17
CA ASP A 388 11.36 -31.53 -37.77
C ASP A 388 12.65 -30.69 -37.55
N ILE A 389 13.60 -31.22 -36.78
CA ILE A 389 14.92 -30.57 -36.51
C ILE A 389 15.80 -30.45 -37.78
N ILE A 390 15.56 -31.26 -38.82
CA ILE A 390 16.25 -31.11 -40.12
C ILE A 390 15.57 -30.03 -40.97
N GLU A 391 14.26 -29.83 -40.85
CA GLU A 391 13.58 -28.68 -41.46
C GLU A 391 14.05 -27.37 -40.80
N ASP A 392 14.13 -27.32 -39.47
CA ASP A 392 14.73 -26.20 -38.71
C ASP A 392 16.17 -25.88 -39.21
N LEU A 393 16.99 -26.90 -39.49
CA LEU A 393 18.35 -26.73 -40.01
C LEU A 393 18.37 -26.12 -41.43
N LEU A 394 17.38 -26.43 -42.27
CA LEU A 394 17.30 -25.92 -43.64
C LEU A 394 16.89 -24.45 -43.66
N ASP A 395 15.90 -24.09 -42.84
CA ASP A 395 15.45 -22.70 -42.71
C ASP A 395 16.56 -21.82 -42.10
N ALA A 396 17.19 -22.23 -40.99
CA ALA A 396 18.30 -21.49 -40.39
C ALA A 396 19.53 -21.36 -41.31
N ALA A 397 19.76 -22.32 -42.22
CA ALA A 397 20.82 -22.22 -43.22
C ALA A 397 20.50 -21.17 -44.31
N ALA A 398 19.24 -21.06 -44.74
CA ALA A 398 18.79 -20.05 -45.69
C ALA A 398 18.79 -18.65 -45.07
N ASP A 399 18.32 -18.52 -43.83
CA ASP A 399 18.34 -17.30 -43.05
C ASP A 399 19.78 -16.81 -42.79
N TYR A 400 20.69 -17.73 -42.47
CA TYR A 400 22.13 -17.45 -42.39
C TYR A 400 22.69 -16.90 -43.72
N GLU A 401 22.33 -17.48 -44.87
CA GLU A 401 22.79 -16.98 -46.17
C GLU A 401 22.24 -15.57 -46.48
N GLU A 402 20.96 -15.26 -46.16
CA GLU A 402 20.45 -13.90 -46.33
C GLU A 402 21.15 -12.91 -45.39
N ARG A 403 21.31 -13.24 -44.10
CA ARG A 403 22.01 -12.38 -43.13
C ARG A 403 23.46 -12.16 -43.55
N GLN A 404 24.12 -13.15 -44.14
CA GLN A 404 25.46 -12.99 -44.72
C GLN A 404 25.44 -12.07 -45.97
N GLU A 405 24.50 -12.20 -46.90
CA GLU A 405 24.39 -11.27 -48.04
C GLU A 405 24.14 -9.82 -47.57
N GLN A 406 23.29 -9.62 -46.56
CA GLN A 406 23.02 -8.31 -45.97
C GLN A 406 24.29 -7.73 -45.28
N GLN A 407 25.05 -8.57 -44.56
CA GLN A 407 26.32 -8.17 -43.95
C GLN A 407 27.35 -7.80 -45.03
N ASP A 408 27.57 -8.65 -46.03
CA ASP A 408 28.50 -8.39 -47.13
C ASP A 408 28.11 -7.13 -47.93
N ALA A 409 26.81 -6.83 -48.06
CA ALA A 409 26.35 -5.57 -48.65
C ALA A 409 26.73 -4.33 -47.82
N ILE A 410 26.87 -4.45 -46.49
CA ILE A 410 27.42 -3.40 -45.62
C ILE A 410 28.94 -3.35 -45.75
N LEU A 411 29.64 -4.49 -45.68
CA LEU A 411 31.09 -4.56 -45.81
C LEU A 411 31.57 -4.08 -47.20
N ALA A 412 30.79 -4.28 -48.26
CA ALA A 412 31.06 -3.79 -49.61
C ALA A 412 31.05 -2.25 -49.73
N GLN A 413 30.36 -1.54 -48.82
CA GLN A 413 30.38 -0.08 -48.73
C GLN A 413 31.67 0.47 -48.07
N GLY A 414 32.49 -0.42 -47.49
CA GLY A 414 33.78 -0.09 -46.88
C GLY A 414 33.82 -0.28 -45.36
N TYR A 415 32.68 -0.45 -44.68
CA TYR A 415 32.63 -0.61 -43.22
C TYR A 415 33.40 -1.84 -42.74
N ARG A 416 34.15 -1.70 -41.64
CA ARG A 416 34.96 -2.74 -41.00
C ARG A 416 34.79 -2.65 -39.48
N PRO A 417 33.69 -3.18 -38.91
CA PRO A 417 33.51 -3.27 -37.46
C PRO A 417 34.65 -4.08 -36.83
N ALA A 418 35.15 -3.64 -35.67
CA ALA A 418 36.27 -4.31 -34.97
C ALA A 418 35.92 -5.72 -34.43
N THR A 419 34.63 -6.04 -34.38
CA THR A 419 34.04 -7.32 -33.94
C THR A 419 33.96 -8.37 -35.04
N THR A 420 34.01 -7.99 -36.33
CA THR A 420 33.70 -8.89 -37.45
C THR A 420 34.56 -10.16 -37.48
N ASP A 421 35.88 -10.04 -37.28
CA ASP A 421 36.80 -11.18 -37.28
C ASP A 421 36.59 -12.15 -36.10
N ALA A 422 35.93 -11.70 -35.02
CA ALA A 422 35.63 -12.53 -33.85
C ALA A 422 34.31 -13.28 -34.03
N LEU A 423 33.23 -12.57 -34.36
CA LEU A 423 31.91 -13.19 -34.57
C LEU A 423 31.93 -14.18 -35.75
N ALA A 424 32.68 -13.87 -36.82
CA ALA A 424 32.89 -14.79 -37.93
C ALA A 424 33.72 -16.04 -37.58
N ALA A 425 34.39 -16.07 -36.42
CA ALA A 425 35.04 -17.26 -35.88
C ALA A 425 34.11 -18.09 -34.98
N GLU A 426 33.17 -17.44 -34.29
CA GLU A 426 32.11 -18.08 -33.48
C GLU A 426 31.15 -18.85 -34.42
N ILE A 427 30.58 -18.17 -35.42
CA ILE A 427 29.79 -18.78 -36.54
C ILE A 427 30.51 -19.98 -37.19
N ALA A 428 31.83 -19.87 -37.39
CA ALA A 428 32.62 -20.93 -38.01
C ALA A 428 32.84 -22.15 -37.10
N GLU A 429 32.76 -21.99 -35.78
CA GLU A 429 32.69 -23.10 -34.83
C GLU A 429 31.30 -23.73 -34.84
N ASP A 430 30.21 -22.94 -34.84
CA ASP A 430 28.82 -23.46 -34.86
C ASP A 430 28.55 -24.32 -36.10
N ILE A 431 28.90 -23.82 -37.29
CA ILE A 431 28.81 -24.57 -38.55
C ILE A 431 29.65 -25.86 -38.51
N GLN A 432 30.75 -25.89 -37.74
CA GLN A 432 31.54 -27.11 -37.53
C GLN A 432 30.84 -28.08 -36.54
N GLN A 433 30.19 -27.58 -35.48
CA GLN A 433 29.44 -28.41 -34.54
C GLN A 433 28.18 -28.99 -35.20
N ILE A 434 27.41 -28.20 -35.96
CA ILE A 434 26.29 -28.66 -36.81
C ILE A 434 26.73 -29.86 -37.66
N LYS A 435 27.84 -29.74 -38.38
CA LYS A 435 28.41 -30.81 -39.20
C LYS A 435 28.80 -32.04 -38.39
N GLN A 436 29.27 -31.85 -37.16
CA GLN A 436 29.62 -32.93 -36.25
C GLN A 436 28.39 -33.67 -35.72
N GLN A 437 27.33 -32.96 -35.28
CA GLN A 437 26.11 -33.60 -34.77
C GLN A 437 25.34 -34.32 -35.88
N VAL A 438 25.24 -33.72 -37.07
CA VAL A 438 24.71 -34.38 -38.28
C VAL A 438 25.50 -35.67 -38.57
N SER A 439 26.83 -35.61 -38.56
CA SER A 439 27.68 -36.79 -38.81
C SER A 439 27.58 -37.86 -37.71
N ALA A 440 27.12 -37.50 -36.52
CA ALA A 440 26.87 -38.42 -35.40
C ALA A 440 25.43 -38.99 -35.39
N GLY A 441 24.49 -38.34 -36.07
CA GLY A 441 23.05 -38.61 -35.98
C GLY A 441 22.40 -38.09 -34.69
N ASP A 442 23.04 -37.15 -33.98
CA ASP A 442 22.55 -36.60 -32.71
C ASP A 442 21.70 -35.34 -32.96
N TYR A 443 20.52 -35.54 -33.57
CA TYR A 443 19.58 -34.45 -33.86
C TYR A 443 19.13 -33.66 -32.61
N PRO A 444 18.92 -34.27 -31.42
CA PRO A 444 18.66 -33.49 -30.21
C PRO A 444 19.80 -32.55 -29.80
N ALA A 445 21.06 -32.91 -30.05
CA ALA A 445 22.20 -32.03 -29.82
C ALA A 445 22.40 -31.02 -30.97
N LEU A 446 21.95 -31.32 -32.18
CA LEU A 446 22.01 -30.42 -33.34
C LEU A 446 21.19 -29.14 -33.11
N ALA A 447 19.99 -29.25 -32.52
CA ALA A 447 19.10 -28.11 -32.29
C ALA A 447 19.75 -26.97 -31.47
N GLU A 448 20.56 -27.30 -30.46
CA GLU A 448 21.31 -26.33 -29.65
C GLU A 448 22.29 -25.49 -30.49
N TRP A 449 22.84 -26.05 -31.58
CA TRP A 449 23.75 -25.34 -32.50
C TRP A 449 23.03 -24.63 -33.65
N ILE A 450 21.74 -24.91 -33.88
CA ILE A 450 20.88 -24.12 -34.77
C ILE A 450 20.56 -22.79 -34.07
N ASP A 451 20.09 -22.84 -32.81
CA ASP A 451 19.79 -21.68 -31.98
C ASP A 451 21.00 -20.72 -31.84
N GLU A 452 22.21 -21.25 -31.58
CA GLU A 452 23.42 -20.42 -31.48
C GLU A 452 23.83 -19.83 -32.84
N LEU A 453 23.80 -20.59 -33.94
CA LEU A 453 24.10 -20.06 -35.28
C LEU A 453 23.16 -18.91 -35.66
N ASP A 454 21.87 -19.04 -35.34
CA ASP A 454 20.90 -17.97 -35.56
C ASP A 454 21.26 -16.71 -34.78
N ALA A 455 21.56 -16.87 -33.48
CA ALA A 455 21.92 -15.78 -32.59
C ALA A 455 23.26 -15.10 -32.99
N ASP A 456 24.26 -15.86 -33.42
CA ASP A 456 25.56 -15.37 -33.87
C ASP A 456 25.48 -14.69 -35.24
N GLY A 457 24.69 -15.25 -36.17
CA GLY A 457 24.38 -14.65 -37.47
C GLY A 457 23.69 -13.30 -37.31
N GLN A 458 22.68 -13.20 -36.43
CA GLN A 458 22.00 -11.93 -36.18
C GLN A 458 22.90 -10.92 -35.46
N ARG A 459 23.63 -11.32 -34.41
CA ARG A 459 24.65 -10.48 -33.74
C ARG A 459 25.65 -9.88 -34.73
N THR A 460 26.04 -10.65 -35.73
CA THR A 460 26.99 -10.26 -36.77
C THR A 460 26.43 -9.21 -37.73
N LEU A 461 25.17 -9.35 -38.14
CA LEU A 461 24.45 -8.37 -38.95
C LEU A 461 24.21 -7.06 -38.17
N ASP A 462 23.68 -7.17 -36.94
CA ASP A 462 23.41 -6.03 -36.05
C ASP A 462 24.69 -5.21 -35.79
N SER A 463 25.80 -5.89 -35.49
CA SER A 463 27.09 -5.24 -35.27
C SER A 463 27.63 -4.52 -36.51
N ALA A 464 27.24 -4.91 -37.72
CA ALA A 464 27.60 -4.20 -38.95
C ALA A 464 26.66 -3.01 -39.22
N ALA A 465 25.36 -3.17 -38.97
CA ALA A 465 24.35 -2.11 -39.11
C ALA A 465 24.60 -0.95 -38.12
N ALA A 466 24.82 -1.26 -36.84
CA ALA A 466 25.10 -0.27 -35.80
C ALA A 466 26.39 0.53 -36.10
N TRP A 467 27.44 -0.12 -36.61
CA TRP A 467 28.69 0.54 -36.98
C TRP A 467 28.53 1.53 -38.14
N ARG A 468 27.73 1.16 -39.15
CA ARG A 468 27.32 2.04 -40.26
C ARG A 468 26.54 3.25 -39.75
N GLU A 469 25.62 3.04 -38.82
CA GLU A 469 24.73 4.09 -38.30
C GLU A 469 25.46 5.06 -37.37
N GLN A 470 26.34 4.57 -36.48
CA GLN A 470 27.22 5.40 -35.66
C GLN A 470 28.13 6.29 -36.53
N HIS A 471 28.69 5.75 -37.62
CA HIS A 471 29.45 6.53 -38.60
C HIS A 471 28.61 7.60 -39.29
N GLN A 472 27.36 7.30 -39.67
CA GLN A 472 26.46 8.27 -40.31
C GLN A 472 26.06 9.39 -39.33
N PHE A 473 25.68 9.03 -38.09
CA PHE A 473 25.37 9.97 -37.03
C PHE A 473 26.54 10.93 -36.75
N ASN A 474 27.76 10.39 -36.61
CA ASN A 474 28.97 11.19 -36.45
C ASN A 474 29.22 12.15 -37.61
N ALA A 475 28.94 11.74 -38.85
CA ALA A 475 29.12 12.61 -40.02
C ALA A 475 28.12 13.78 -40.02
N GLU A 476 26.87 13.54 -39.64
CA GLU A 476 25.86 14.61 -39.48
C GLU A 476 26.18 15.53 -38.30
N PHE A 477 26.60 14.98 -37.17
CA PHE A 477 26.96 15.76 -35.98
C PHE A 477 28.24 16.59 -36.22
N LEU A 478 29.23 16.04 -36.94
CA LEU A 478 30.42 16.78 -37.41
C LEU A 478 30.03 17.97 -38.28
N ALA A 479 29.12 17.79 -39.25
CA ALA A 479 28.64 18.87 -40.10
C ALA A 479 27.92 19.98 -39.27
N LEU A 480 27.15 19.59 -38.25
CA LEU A 480 26.55 20.54 -37.30
C LEU A 480 27.62 21.31 -36.51
N MET A 481 28.64 20.63 -35.98
CA MET A 481 29.73 21.28 -35.23
C MET A 481 30.56 22.23 -36.10
N GLN A 482 30.78 21.89 -37.39
CA GLN A 482 31.39 22.80 -38.37
C GLN A 482 30.52 24.06 -38.61
N GLU A 483 29.19 23.91 -38.67
CA GLU A 483 28.26 25.05 -38.80
C GLU A 483 28.26 25.94 -37.54
N GLN A 484 28.28 25.36 -36.34
CA GLN A 484 28.34 26.10 -35.08
C GLN A 484 29.69 26.81 -34.91
N LEU A 485 30.82 26.17 -35.26
CA LEU A 485 32.12 26.84 -35.27
C LEU A 485 32.13 28.04 -36.25
N THR A 486 31.53 27.87 -37.44
CA THR A 486 31.39 28.97 -38.42
C THR A 486 30.58 30.13 -37.86
N LYS A 487 29.49 29.87 -37.13
CA LYS A 487 28.70 30.91 -36.42
C LYS A 487 29.50 31.56 -35.30
N LEU A 488 30.29 30.81 -34.53
CA LEU A 488 31.18 31.32 -33.49
C LEU A 488 32.27 32.23 -34.08
N GLU A 489 32.91 31.84 -35.19
CA GLU A 489 33.88 32.68 -35.91
C GLU A 489 33.26 33.99 -36.43
N GLN A 490 32.06 33.92 -37.01
CA GLN A 490 31.32 35.10 -37.46
C GLN A 490 30.94 36.02 -36.28
N ASN A 491 30.37 35.47 -35.20
CA ASN A 491 30.06 36.23 -33.99
C ASN A 491 31.31 36.86 -33.37
N TRP A 492 32.44 36.14 -33.36
CA TRP A 492 33.72 36.64 -32.90
C TRP A 492 34.19 37.84 -33.72
N ALA A 493 34.20 37.73 -35.05
CA ALA A 493 34.66 38.79 -35.95
C ALA A 493 33.74 40.01 -35.99
N GLU A 494 32.42 39.82 -36.02
CA GLU A 494 31.45 40.91 -36.20
C GLU A 494 31.05 41.60 -34.88
N LYS A 495 31.04 40.88 -33.76
CA LYS A 495 30.44 41.35 -32.50
C LYS A 495 31.46 41.36 -31.37
N THR A 496 32.09 40.23 -31.08
CA THR A 496 32.84 40.04 -29.82
C THR A 496 34.21 40.70 -29.82
N ALA A 497 35.01 40.55 -30.87
CA ALA A 497 36.29 41.26 -30.98
C ALA A 497 36.11 42.79 -31.08
N PRO A 498 35.15 43.33 -31.86
CA PRO A 498 34.80 44.75 -31.80
C PRO A 498 34.24 45.22 -30.44
N ALA A 499 33.51 44.36 -29.72
CA ALA A 499 33.07 44.67 -28.37
C ALA A 499 34.24 44.69 -27.37
N TRP A 500 35.19 43.77 -27.51
CA TRP A 500 36.42 43.74 -26.73
C TRP A 500 37.28 44.98 -26.98
N GLU A 501 37.49 45.40 -28.23
CA GLU A 501 38.26 46.60 -28.57
C GLU A 501 37.66 47.86 -27.89
N LYS A 502 36.34 48.03 -27.99
CA LYS A 502 35.62 49.11 -27.30
C LYS A 502 35.75 49.01 -25.78
N LEU A 503 35.63 47.82 -25.21
CA LEU A 503 35.67 47.58 -23.77
C LEU A 503 37.09 47.83 -23.22
N ALA A 504 38.13 47.36 -23.90
CA ALA A 504 39.53 47.55 -23.55
C ALA A 504 39.98 49.03 -23.63
N ALA A 505 39.28 49.86 -24.40
CA ALA A 505 39.48 51.31 -24.42
C ALA A 505 38.98 52.05 -23.15
N TYR A 506 38.26 51.36 -22.26
CA TYR A 506 37.96 51.84 -20.90
C TYR A 506 39.09 51.46 -19.91
N PRO A 507 39.21 52.14 -18.76
CA PRO A 507 40.14 51.76 -17.70
C PRO A 507 39.95 50.32 -17.22
N LYS A 508 41.05 49.68 -16.78
CA LYS A 508 41.14 48.24 -16.46
C LYS A 508 40.01 47.73 -15.53
N GLY A 509 39.59 48.54 -14.56
CA GLY A 509 38.55 48.18 -13.59
C GLY A 509 37.16 47.90 -14.17
N ASN A 510 36.94 48.14 -15.47
CA ASN A 510 35.70 47.78 -16.18
C ASN A 510 35.75 46.38 -16.81
N TRP A 511 36.93 45.78 -16.97
CA TRP A 511 37.12 44.56 -17.77
C TRP A 511 38.16 43.57 -17.24
N GLU A 512 38.85 43.87 -16.14
CA GLU A 512 39.91 43.03 -15.55
C GLU A 512 39.48 41.57 -15.31
N SER A 513 38.20 41.31 -15.01
CA SER A 513 37.65 39.97 -14.81
C SER A 513 37.49 39.14 -16.09
N LEU A 514 37.73 39.74 -17.27
CA LEU A 514 37.59 39.11 -18.60
C LEU A 514 38.89 39.24 -19.42
N ALA A 515 40.01 39.62 -18.79
CA ALA A 515 41.23 39.98 -19.51
C ALA A 515 41.81 38.86 -20.39
N ASP A 516 41.67 37.60 -19.96
CA ASP A 516 42.21 36.42 -20.64
C ASP A 516 41.19 35.75 -21.59
N GLU A 517 39.92 36.17 -21.54
CA GLU A 517 38.83 35.57 -22.33
C GLU A 517 38.98 35.74 -23.86
N PRO A 518 39.44 36.89 -24.39
CA PRO A 518 39.71 37.05 -25.82
C PRO A 518 40.70 36.01 -26.36
N ASP A 519 41.80 35.78 -25.63
CA ASP A 519 42.83 34.81 -26.02
C ASP A 519 42.34 33.37 -25.83
N ALA A 520 41.51 33.11 -24.82
CA ALA A 520 40.88 31.80 -24.61
C ALA A 520 39.90 31.44 -25.75
N ILE A 521 39.01 32.37 -26.17
CA ILE A 521 38.10 32.18 -27.31
C ILE A 521 38.91 31.99 -28.60
N ALA A 522 39.91 32.84 -28.84
CA ALA A 522 40.77 32.73 -30.02
C ALA A 522 41.69 31.50 -30.00
N ALA A 523 41.94 30.87 -28.84
CA ALA A 523 42.59 29.57 -28.74
C ALA A 523 41.61 28.43 -29.04
N ALA A 524 40.42 28.45 -28.44
CA ALA A 524 39.38 27.44 -28.68
C ALA A 524 38.99 27.34 -30.16
N ILE A 525 38.70 28.49 -30.82
CA ILE A 525 38.40 28.53 -32.26
C ILE A 525 39.50 27.89 -33.11
N ARG A 526 40.78 28.12 -32.77
CA ARG A 526 41.92 27.50 -33.48
C ARG A 526 42.03 26.00 -33.20
N GLN A 527 41.88 25.58 -31.96
CA GLN A 527 41.97 24.16 -31.59
C GLN A 527 40.87 23.34 -32.31
N LEU A 528 39.63 23.85 -32.28
CA LEU A 528 38.48 23.24 -32.94
C LEU A 528 38.66 23.17 -34.47
N ARG A 529 39.10 24.27 -35.11
CA ARG A 529 39.25 24.34 -36.56
C ARG A 529 40.49 23.62 -37.10
N ASP A 530 41.62 23.79 -36.43
CA ASP A 530 42.94 23.42 -36.96
C ASP A 530 43.43 22.06 -36.43
N ALA A 531 42.70 21.43 -35.49
CA ALA A 531 43.01 20.10 -34.95
C ALA A 531 41.78 19.21 -34.74
N ASP A 532 40.81 19.60 -33.90
CA ASP A 532 39.80 18.66 -33.39
C ASP A 532 38.80 18.20 -34.47
N LEU A 533 38.19 19.12 -35.22
CA LEU A 533 37.25 18.78 -36.31
C LEU A 533 37.92 17.99 -37.45
N PRO A 534 39.13 18.35 -37.94
CA PRO A 534 39.88 17.51 -38.88
C PRO A 534 40.23 16.12 -38.34
N GLN A 535 40.47 15.99 -37.03
CA GLN A 535 40.75 14.69 -36.41
C GLN A 535 39.49 13.81 -36.33
N ILE A 536 38.32 14.39 -36.02
CA ILE A 536 37.03 13.70 -36.12
C ILE A 536 36.76 13.27 -37.57
N GLU A 537 36.99 14.16 -38.55
CA GLU A 537 36.81 13.85 -39.98
C GLU A 537 37.71 12.69 -40.43
N GLN A 538 38.97 12.66 -39.96
CA GLN A 538 39.88 11.54 -40.21
C GLN A 538 39.41 10.26 -39.51
N TRP A 539 39.07 10.30 -38.23
CA TRP A 539 38.67 9.13 -37.44
C TRP A 539 37.36 8.51 -37.93
N ASN A 540 36.38 9.34 -38.29
CA ASN A 540 35.12 8.90 -38.88
C ASN A 540 35.18 8.68 -40.40
N SER A 541 36.38 8.55 -40.98
CA SER A 541 36.53 8.16 -42.39
C SER A 541 36.50 6.64 -42.56
N LEU A 542 36.02 6.17 -43.71
CA LEU A 542 36.02 4.74 -44.06
C LEU A 542 37.45 4.14 -44.18
N ASP A 543 38.49 4.97 -44.28
CA ASP A 543 39.89 4.53 -44.31
C ASP A 543 40.47 4.24 -42.90
N VAL A 544 39.85 4.76 -41.83
CA VAL A 544 40.39 4.73 -40.45
C VAL A 544 39.42 4.11 -39.45
N GLN A 545 38.14 4.46 -39.53
CA GLN A 545 37.02 3.89 -38.76
C GLN A 545 37.24 3.82 -37.24
N GLN A 546 37.82 4.88 -36.66
CA GLN A 546 37.83 5.11 -35.21
C GLN A 546 36.53 5.84 -34.80
N VAL A 547 35.40 5.19 -35.09
CA VAL A 547 34.06 5.77 -35.04
C VAL A 547 33.66 6.13 -33.59
N THR A 548 33.99 5.28 -32.62
CA THR A 548 33.68 5.53 -31.20
C THR A 548 34.57 6.63 -30.61
N GLU A 549 35.83 6.73 -31.02
CA GLU A 549 36.71 7.83 -30.64
C GLU A 549 36.28 9.17 -31.28
N ALA A 550 35.76 9.14 -32.52
CA ALA A 550 35.18 10.29 -33.19
C ALA A 550 33.93 10.83 -32.47
N GLU A 551 33.00 9.97 -32.03
CA GLU A 551 31.82 10.34 -31.24
C GLU A 551 32.22 10.98 -29.89
N THR A 552 33.22 10.40 -29.24
CA THR A 552 33.76 10.91 -27.97
C THR A 552 34.33 12.33 -28.16
N LEU A 553 35.13 12.55 -29.21
CA LEU A 553 35.73 13.85 -29.50
C LEU A 553 34.68 14.87 -30.00
N LEU A 554 33.63 14.45 -30.70
CA LEU A 554 32.48 15.30 -31.06
C LEU A 554 31.79 15.88 -29.80
N THR A 555 31.63 15.06 -28.76
CA THR A 555 31.05 15.47 -27.48
C THR A 555 31.94 16.50 -26.75
N GLU A 556 33.26 16.34 -26.79
CA GLU A 556 34.20 17.33 -26.26
C GLU A 556 34.19 18.65 -27.06
N VAL A 557 34.07 18.55 -28.39
CA VAL A 557 33.93 19.69 -29.33
C VAL A 557 32.66 20.50 -29.07
N GLU A 558 31.50 19.86 -28.85
CA GLU A 558 30.25 20.57 -28.51
C GLU A 558 30.40 21.36 -27.21
N ALA A 559 30.97 20.74 -26.17
CA ALA A 559 31.19 21.39 -24.88
C ALA A 559 32.16 22.58 -24.98
N ALA A 560 33.21 22.46 -25.80
CA ALA A 560 34.17 23.53 -26.08
C ALA A 560 33.56 24.69 -26.88
N LEU A 561 32.71 24.41 -27.88
CA LEU A 561 31.94 25.41 -28.62
C LEU A 561 31.02 26.20 -27.70
N ALA A 562 30.19 25.51 -26.90
CA ALA A 562 29.27 26.13 -25.97
C ALA A 562 29.99 27.00 -24.91
N GLU A 563 31.16 26.56 -24.43
CA GLU A 563 31.98 27.34 -23.51
C GLU A 563 32.56 28.61 -24.17
N ALA A 564 33.06 28.51 -25.40
CA ALA A 564 33.55 29.66 -26.16
C ALA A 564 32.42 30.68 -26.46
N GLU A 565 31.21 30.22 -26.77
CA GLU A 565 30.02 31.07 -26.92
C GLU A 565 29.66 31.80 -25.61
N ARG A 566 29.67 31.11 -24.46
CA ARG A 566 29.41 31.76 -23.16
C ARG A 566 30.40 32.87 -22.84
N ARG A 567 31.70 32.64 -23.07
CA ARG A 567 32.78 33.64 -22.90
C ARG A 567 32.60 34.82 -23.86
N SER A 568 32.27 34.51 -25.11
CA SER A 568 31.98 35.49 -26.17
C SER A 568 30.82 36.42 -25.77
N GLN A 569 29.72 35.86 -25.28
CA GLN A 569 28.58 36.63 -24.80
C GLN A 569 28.88 37.43 -23.52
N ALA A 570 29.76 36.93 -22.64
CA ALA A 570 30.17 37.66 -21.43
C ALA A 570 30.92 38.98 -21.75
N ILE A 571 31.76 39.00 -22.78
CA ILE A 571 32.43 40.22 -23.27
C ILE A 571 31.40 41.22 -23.82
N VAL A 572 30.46 40.77 -24.66
CA VAL A 572 29.40 41.61 -25.24
C VAL A 572 28.49 42.19 -24.16
N ASN A 573 28.09 41.36 -23.18
CA ASN A 573 27.31 41.81 -22.03
C ASN A 573 28.06 42.85 -21.18
N ARG A 574 29.35 42.64 -20.90
CA ARG A 574 30.15 43.60 -20.12
C ARG A 574 30.27 44.95 -20.81
N LEU A 575 30.42 44.99 -22.14
CA LEU A 575 30.37 46.27 -22.86
C LEU A 575 29.01 46.96 -22.69
N ALA A 576 27.90 46.22 -22.84
CA ALA A 576 26.56 46.77 -22.67
C ALA A 576 26.31 47.29 -21.24
N GLU A 577 26.83 46.60 -20.21
CA GLU A 577 26.83 47.10 -18.82
C GLU A 577 27.60 48.42 -18.69
N VAL A 578 28.79 48.53 -19.28
CA VAL A 578 29.61 49.75 -19.25
C VAL A 578 28.90 50.90 -19.97
N GLU A 579 28.37 50.68 -21.18
CA GLU A 579 27.64 51.70 -21.95
C GLU A 579 26.33 52.14 -21.24
N THR A 580 25.65 51.21 -20.57
CA THR A 580 24.49 51.49 -19.71
C THR A 580 24.89 52.33 -18.49
N ALA A 581 26.00 51.98 -17.81
CA ALA A 581 26.51 52.72 -16.67
C ALA A 581 26.98 54.13 -17.07
N VAL A 582 27.70 54.29 -18.19
CA VAL A 582 28.07 55.60 -18.76
C VAL A 582 26.83 56.49 -18.95
N THR A 583 25.72 55.91 -19.41
CA THR A 583 24.49 56.64 -19.71
C THR A 583 23.68 57.01 -18.46
N HIS A 584 23.52 56.10 -17.51
CA HIS A 584 22.56 56.24 -16.41
C HIS A 584 23.16 56.55 -15.03
N LEU A 585 24.45 56.26 -14.82
CA LEU A 585 25.11 56.49 -13.54
C LEU A 585 25.15 57.95 -13.06
N PRO A 586 25.25 58.99 -13.92
CA PRO A 586 25.19 60.39 -13.44
C PRO A 586 23.89 60.71 -12.69
N GLU A 587 22.76 60.24 -13.20
CA GLU A 587 21.45 60.39 -12.54
C GLU A 587 21.35 59.44 -11.33
N GLY A 588 21.89 58.22 -11.43
CA GLY A 588 21.99 57.29 -10.31
C GLY A 588 22.75 57.87 -9.10
N LEU A 589 23.88 58.52 -9.34
CA LEU A 589 24.68 59.20 -8.31
C LEU A 589 23.94 60.42 -7.74
N ARG A 590 23.24 61.20 -8.57
CA ARG A 590 22.40 62.33 -8.13
C ARG A 590 21.25 61.86 -7.23
N LEU A 591 20.61 60.75 -7.56
CA LEU A 591 19.56 60.13 -6.74
C LEU A 591 20.12 59.52 -5.45
N ALA A 592 21.32 58.92 -5.49
CA ALA A 592 22.00 58.42 -4.30
C ALA A 592 22.39 59.54 -3.32
N ALA A 593 22.86 60.67 -3.84
CA ALA A 593 23.09 61.88 -3.05
C ALA A 593 21.81 62.41 -2.41
N ALA A 594 20.68 62.42 -3.14
CA ALA A 594 19.39 62.88 -2.61
C ALA A 594 18.78 61.92 -1.55
N ASP A 595 18.92 60.61 -1.73
CA ASP A 595 18.50 59.61 -0.74
C ASP A 595 19.33 59.75 0.56
N LEU A 596 20.64 60.00 0.43
CA LEU A 596 21.54 60.25 1.56
C LEU A 596 21.27 61.60 2.25
N GLU A 597 21.08 62.68 1.49
CA GLU A 597 20.74 64.00 2.03
C GLU A 597 19.42 63.95 2.80
N ARG A 598 18.40 63.24 2.26
CA ARG A 598 17.13 62.98 2.97
C ARG A 598 17.34 62.23 4.29
N ALA A 599 18.26 61.27 4.33
CA ALA A 599 18.57 60.52 5.53
C ALA A 599 19.24 61.40 6.61
N VAL A 600 20.19 62.26 6.20
CA VAL A 600 20.83 63.26 7.07
C VAL A 600 19.80 64.30 7.56
N GLN A 601 18.99 64.88 6.68
CA GLN A 601 17.95 65.85 7.05
C GLN A 601 16.93 65.27 8.05
N PHE A 602 16.57 63.98 7.92
CA PHE A 602 15.69 63.31 8.88
C PHE A 602 16.37 63.08 10.24
N ARG A 603 17.65 62.70 10.22
CA ARG A 603 18.50 62.57 11.42
C ARG A 603 18.61 63.90 12.15
N ASP A 604 18.98 64.98 11.47
CA ASP A 604 19.12 66.32 12.07
C ASP A 604 17.79 66.89 12.59
N ALA A 605 16.66 66.57 11.94
CA ALA A 605 15.33 67.00 12.38
C ALA A 605 14.84 66.30 13.67
N ALA A 606 15.48 65.21 14.08
CA ALA A 606 15.13 64.42 15.26
C ALA A 606 16.36 63.96 16.07
N ASP A 607 17.43 64.78 16.06
CA ASP A 607 18.75 64.56 16.68
C ASP A 607 18.67 63.95 18.08
N ALA A 608 17.83 64.49 18.97
CA ALA A 608 17.61 64.02 20.35
C ALA A 608 16.88 62.65 20.50
N GLN A 609 16.64 61.93 19.39
CA GLN A 609 15.90 60.66 19.34
C GLN A 609 16.60 59.58 18.49
N ILE A 610 17.82 59.82 18.01
CA ILE A 610 18.51 59.02 16.98
C ILE A 610 19.97 58.81 17.39
N GLY A 611 20.29 57.57 17.78
CA GLY A 611 21.61 57.22 18.32
C GLY A 611 22.79 57.37 17.33
N PRO A 612 24.02 57.55 17.84
CA PRO A 612 25.24 57.83 17.07
C PRO A 612 25.71 56.65 16.19
N GLU A 613 25.04 55.50 16.27
CA GLU A 613 25.19 54.40 15.30
C GLU A 613 24.71 54.82 13.90
N ILE A 614 23.64 55.62 13.81
CA ILE A 614 23.12 56.15 12.55
C ILE A 614 24.12 57.13 11.93
N ASP A 615 24.78 57.95 12.74
CA ASP A 615 25.80 58.90 12.29
C ASP A 615 27.00 58.18 11.66
N GLN A 616 27.38 57.01 12.20
CA GLN A 616 28.41 56.15 11.63
C GLN A 616 27.96 55.52 10.30
N GLN A 617 26.70 55.09 10.19
CA GLN A 617 26.13 54.59 8.92
C GLN A 617 26.10 55.69 7.84
N LEU A 618 25.63 56.89 8.18
CA LEU A 618 25.54 58.03 7.26
C LEU A 618 26.93 58.57 6.85
N ALA A 619 27.90 58.57 7.76
CA ALA A 619 29.29 58.91 7.45
C ALA A 619 29.93 57.87 6.51
N ALA A 620 29.66 56.57 6.74
CA ALA A 620 30.12 55.51 5.85
C ALA A 620 29.49 55.62 4.45
N ALA A 621 28.18 55.87 4.36
CA ALA A 621 27.48 56.11 3.09
C ALA A 621 28.01 57.36 2.36
N THR A 622 28.36 58.42 3.11
CA THR A 622 29.00 59.62 2.55
C THR A 622 30.38 59.31 1.97
N ALA A 623 31.20 58.50 2.67
CA ALA A 623 32.50 58.06 2.18
C ALA A 623 32.37 57.17 0.93
N GLN A 624 31.39 56.26 0.91
CA GLN A 624 31.06 55.45 -0.26
C GLN A 624 30.57 56.30 -1.44
N LEU A 625 29.80 57.37 -1.22
CA LEU A 625 29.39 58.29 -2.29
C LEU A 625 30.57 59.09 -2.84
N ALA A 626 31.50 59.53 -2.00
CA ALA A 626 32.75 60.13 -2.45
C ALA A 626 33.62 59.14 -3.25
N GLN A 627 33.63 57.86 -2.87
CA GLN A 627 34.29 56.80 -3.64
C GLN A 627 33.58 56.53 -4.98
N ALA A 628 32.26 56.47 -5.01
CA ALA A 628 31.47 56.23 -6.23
C ALA A 628 31.66 57.36 -7.25
N ASN A 629 31.62 58.62 -6.80
CA ASN A 629 31.93 59.78 -7.63
C ASN A 629 33.37 59.73 -8.16
N ARG A 630 34.37 59.37 -7.32
CA ARG A 630 35.75 59.22 -7.79
C ARG A 630 35.89 58.10 -8.82
N GLN A 631 35.25 56.94 -8.62
CA GLN A 631 35.27 55.86 -9.61
C GLN A 631 34.61 56.29 -10.93
N PHE A 632 33.58 57.13 -10.88
CA PHE A 632 32.96 57.73 -12.08
C PHE A 632 33.90 58.72 -12.79
N GLU A 633 34.59 59.60 -12.05
CA GLU A 633 35.62 60.51 -12.58
C GLU A 633 36.81 59.76 -13.19
N GLU A 634 37.24 58.68 -12.54
CA GLU A 634 38.28 57.74 -13.03
C GLU A 634 37.79 56.88 -14.22
N ARG A 635 36.52 56.97 -14.62
CA ARG A 635 35.86 56.16 -15.67
C ARG A 635 35.85 54.65 -15.38
N ASN A 636 35.89 54.25 -14.11
CA ASN A 636 35.67 52.89 -13.60
C ASN A 636 34.16 52.66 -13.37
N PHE A 637 33.37 52.71 -14.46
CA PHE A 637 31.90 52.76 -14.41
C PHE A 637 31.25 51.56 -13.70
N ILE A 638 31.79 50.34 -13.86
CA ILE A 638 31.28 49.15 -13.16
C ILE A 638 31.43 49.29 -11.63
N ALA A 639 32.63 49.65 -11.16
CA ALA A 639 32.89 49.88 -9.73
C ALA A 639 32.09 51.06 -9.18
N ALA A 640 31.92 52.11 -9.97
CA ALA A 640 31.15 53.29 -9.63
C ALA A 640 29.63 52.99 -9.51
N ALA A 641 29.07 52.14 -10.37
CA ALA A 641 27.67 51.71 -10.31
C ALA A 641 27.39 50.78 -9.11
N ALA A 642 28.30 49.84 -8.82
CA ALA A 642 28.23 49.02 -7.63
C ALA A 642 28.29 49.87 -6.33
N ALA A 643 29.23 50.83 -6.27
CA ALA A 643 29.33 51.75 -5.14
C ALA A 643 28.11 52.67 -5.02
N GLN A 644 27.57 53.18 -6.12
CA GLN A 644 26.33 53.98 -6.13
C GLN A 644 25.12 53.19 -5.61
N THR A 645 25.03 51.90 -5.93
CA THR A 645 23.96 51.03 -5.41
C THR A 645 24.11 50.85 -3.90
N ALA A 646 25.32 50.53 -3.43
CA ALA A 646 25.62 50.37 -2.00
C ALA A 646 25.32 51.64 -1.17
N VAL A 647 25.61 52.84 -1.71
CA VAL A 647 25.24 54.12 -1.07
C VAL A 647 23.73 54.23 -0.87
N ARG A 648 22.92 53.85 -1.87
CA ARG A 648 21.46 53.92 -1.77
C ARG A 648 20.92 52.93 -0.76
N GLU A 649 21.46 51.72 -0.71
CA GLU A 649 21.10 50.72 0.29
C GLU A 649 21.44 51.19 1.70
N ALA A 650 22.66 51.70 1.92
CA ALA A 650 23.10 52.23 3.21
C ALA A 650 22.28 53.46 3.66
N ALA A 651 22.02 54.42 2.77
CA ALA A 651 21.22 55.60 3.08
C ALA A 651 19.76 55.26 3.43
N ASN A 652 19.13 54.35 2.68
CA ASN A 652 17.76 53.92 2.95
C ASN A 652 17.66 53.05 4.22
N ALA A 653 18.68 52.23 4.52
CA ALA A 653 18.76 51.48 5.77
C ALA A 653 18.88 52.42 6.99
N ALA A 654 19.80 53.39 6.95
CA ALA A 654 19.99 54.38 8.02
C ALA A 654 18.72 55.21 8.26
N TYR A 655 18.05 55.66 7.18
CA TYR A 655 16.76 56.36 7.29
C TYR A 655 15.66 55.48 7.92
N ALA A 656 15.57 54.20 7.54
CA ALA A 656 14.58 53.28 8.09
C ALA A 656 14.82 52.96 9.57
N GLU A 657 16.06 52.77 9.98
CA GLU A 657 16.43 52.52 11.37
C GLU A 657 16.21 53.77 12.24
N ALA A 658 16.64 54.95 11.78
CA ALA A 658 16.37 56.24 12.42
C ALA A 658 14.86 56.47 12.62
N ALA A 659 14.04 56.22 11.59
CA ALA A 659 12.59 56.33 11.67
C ALA A 659 11.97 55.35 12.67
N ALA A 660 12.57 54.16 12.85
CA ALA A 660 12.14 53.21 13.88
C ALA A 660 12.49 53.70 15.31
N GLN A 661 13.66 54.32 15.52
CA GLN A 661 14.04 54.91 16.81
C GLN A 661 13.12 56.08 17.21
N VAL A 662 12.92 57.04 16.30
CA VAL A 662 11.97 58.19 16.46
C VAL A 662 10.56 57.70 16.80
N LYS A 663 10.05 56.72 16.05
CA LYS A 663 8.74 56.12 16.32
C LYS A 663 8.70 55.46 17.69
N ARG A 664 9.72 54.69 18.07
CA ARG A 664 9.77 53.97 19.35
C ARG A 664 9.77 54.91 20.55
N ILE A 665 10.55 56.00 20.49
CA ILE A 665 10.59 57.03 21.54
C ILE A 665 9.24 57.77 21.61
N SER A 666 8.64 58.10 20.46
CA SER A 666 7.31 58.74 20.40
C SER A 666 6.20 57.87 21.00
N GLU A 667 6.18 56.56 20.70
CA GLU A 667 5.28 55.59 21.33
C GLU A 667 5.48 55.50 22.84
N LEU A 668 6.72 55.48 23.31
CA LEU A 668 7.06 55.44 24.74
C LEU A 668 6.65 56.72 25.47
N GLN A 669 6.82 57.90 24.87
CA GLN A 669 6.34 59.17 25.42
C GLN A 669 4.80 59.20 25.51
N GLN A 670 4.09 58.70 24.49
CA GLN A 670 2.63 58.58 24.52
C GLN A 670 2.15 57.58 25.59
N GLN A 671 2.83 56.44 25.73
CA GLN A 671 2.56 55.46 26.78
C GLN A 671 2.79 56.06 28.18
N LEU A 672 3.92 56.76 28.39
CA LEU A 672 4.26 57.43 29.64
C LEU A 672 3.14 58.39 30.07
N LYS A 673 2.69 59.25 29.16
CA LYS A 673 1.58 60.17 29.42
C LYS A 673 0.31 59.40 29.85
N GLY A 674 -0.06 58.34 29.12
CA GLY A 674 -1.25 57.55 29.43
C GLY A 674 -1.20 56.84 30.80
N VAL A 675 -0.06 56.22 31.15
CA VAL A 675 0.09 55.58 32.47
C VAL A 675 0.24 56.60 33.60
N GLN A 676 0.85 57.77 33.34
CA GLN A 676 0.96 58.87 34.30
C GLN A 676 -0.41 59.45 34.66
N GLU A 677 -1.25 59.76 33.66
CA GLU A 677 -2.63 60.24 33.87
C GLU A 677 -3.47 59.20 34.62
N THR A 678 -3.31 57.92 34.28
CA THR A 678 -3.98 56.79 34.94
C THR A 678 -3.54 56.65 36.40
N ALA A 679 -2.23 56.57 36.66
CA ALA A 679 -1.65 56.40 37.99
C ALA A 679 -2.01 57.57 38.91
N VAL A 680 -1.89 58.82 38.43
CA VAL A 680 -2.28 60.01 39.21
C VAL A 680 -3.79 60.03 39.52
N THR A 681 -4.63 59.47 38.64
CA THR A 681 -6.09 59.38 38.88
C THR A 681 -6.44 58.26 39.87
N GLN A 682 -5.79 57.09 39.74
CA GLN A 682 -6.03 55.94 40.63
C GLN A 682 -5.49 56.20 42.04
N THR A 683 -4.27 56.72 42.18
CA THR A 683 -3.67 57.09 43.49
C THR A 683 -4.57 58.09 44.25
N ARG A 684 -4.97 59.20 43.61
CA ARG A 684 -5.96 60.15 44.16
C ARG A 684 -7.29 59.52 44.57
N THR A 685 -7.70 58.43 43.92
CA THR A 685 -8.95 57.72 44.24
C THR A 685 -8.75 56.79 45.43
N ALA A 686 -7.65 56.03 45.46
CA ALA A 686 -7.28 55.16 46.57
C ALA A 686 -6.99 55.94 47.85
N ASP A 687 -6.35 57.12 47.76
CA ASP A 687 -6.19 58.07 48.87
C ASP A 687 -7.54 58.49 49.47
N ARG A 688 -8.49 58.89 48.62
CA ARG A 688 -9.85 59.27 49.05
C ARG A 688 -10.58 58.10 49.70
N GLU A 689 -10.48 56.90 49.15
CA GLU A 689 -11.09 55.71 49.74
C GLU A 689 -10.46 55.35 51.09
N SER A 690 -9.14 55.37 51.18
CA SER A 690 -8.36 55.11 52.41
C SER A 690 -8.69 56.14 53.50
N ALA A 691 -8.67 57.44 53.16
CA ALA A 691 -9.03 58.53 54.08
C ALA A 691 -10.52 58.50 54.50
N SER A 692 -11.41 57.96 53.65
CA SER A 692 -12.82 57.75 53.99
C SER A 692 -13.07 56.54 54.92
N LEU A 693 -12.04 55.77 55.26
CA LEU A 693 -12.11 54.82 56.37
C LEU A 693 -11.96 55.57 57.69
N SER A 694 -12.96 55.48 58.57
CA SER A 694 -12.78 55.89 59.96
C SER A 694 -11.66 55.09 60.62
N ALA A 695 -11.04 55.65 61.67
CA ALA A 695 -9.96 54.99 62.42
C ALA A 695 -10.35 53.59 62.97
N LEU A 696 -11.65 53.29 63.10
CA LEU A 696 -12.19 51.98 63.50
C LEU A 696 -12.10 50.90 62.40
N MET A 697 -11.91 51.30 61.13
CA MET A 697 -11.84 50.44 59.95
C MET A 697 -10.45 50.37 59.31
N GLN A 698 -9.55 51.31 59.65
CA GLN A 698 -8.16 51.30 59.16
C GLN A 698 -7.38 50.10 59.74
N THR A 699 -6.36 49.65 59.00
CA THR A 699 -5.49 48.54 59.42
C THR A 699 -4.03 48.86 59.11
N PRO A 700 -3.05 48.26 59.81
CA PRO A 700 -1.62 48.46 59.50
C PRO A 700 -1.27 48.16 58.04
N LYS A 701 -1.93 47.17 57.42
CA LYS A 701 -1.75 46.87 55.99
C LYS A 701 -2.24 48.00 55.08
N THR A 702 -3.36 48.65 55.42
CA THR A 702 -3.87 49.82 54.66
C THR A 702 -2.93 51.02 54.79
N ALA A 703 -2.43 51.29 56.00
CA ALA A 703 -1.46 52.37 56.21
C ALA A 703 -0.14 52.12 55.48
N ARG A 704 0.37 50.87 55.52
CA ARG A 704 1.57 50.46 54.77
C ARG A 704 1.39 50.61 53.26
N LEU A 705 0.28 50.12 52.69
CA LEU A 705 -0.01 50.24 51.25
C LEU A 705 -0.14 51.71 50.81
N ALA A 706 -0.68 52.59 51.65
CA ALA A 706 -0.74 54.02 51.36
C ALA A 706 0.65 54.68 51.32
N GLN A 707 1.55 54.31 52.24
CA GLN A 707 2.94 54.76 52.22
C GLN A 707 3.69 54.24 50.98
N GLU A 708 3.64 52.93 50.73
CA GLU A 708 4.28 52.28 49.57
C GLU A 708 3.80 52.87 48.24
N MET A 709 2.49 53.15 48.12
CA MET A 709 1.90 53.83 46.96
C MET A 709 2.42 55.27 46.78
N ALA A 710 2.52 56.03 47.86
CA ALA A 710 3.00 57.42 47.83
C ALA A 710 4.49 57.50 47.44
N ASP A 711 5.32 56.64 48.04
CA ASP A 711 6.74 56.55 47.74
C ASP A 711 6.98 56.12 46.27
N GLN A 712 6.24 55.11 45.80
CA GLN A 712 6.31 54.65 44.40
C GLN A 712 5.84 55.73 43.40
N LEU A 713 4.80 56.51 43.72
CA LEU A 713 4.36 57.63 42.89
C LEU A 713 5.41 58.77 42.86
N SER A 714 6.15 58.98 43.95
CA SER A 714 7.26 59.93 43.99
C SER A 714 8.42 59.46 43.11
N ALA A 715 8.82 58.19 43.22
CA ALA A 715 9.85 57.58 42.38
C ALA A 715 9.49 57.63 40.88
N ALA A 716 8.22 57.36 40.54
CA ALA A 716 7.75 57.43 39.15
C ALA A 716 7.85 58.84 38.55
N ARG A 717 7.55 59.88 39.34
CA ARG A 717 7.75 61.28 38.93
C ARG A 717 9.23 61.64 38.78
N GLN A 718 10.10 61.10 39.64
CA GLN A 718 11.54 61.32 39.50
C GLN A 718 12.07 60.68 38.21
N ALA A 719 11.68 59.43 37.91
CA ALA A 719 12.03 58.77 36.66
C ALA A 719 11.55 59.55 35.42
N ALA A 720 10.30 60.03 35.42
CA ALA A 720 9.77 60.84 34.32
C ALA A 720 10.42 62.24 34.20
N ASN A 721 10.96 62.80 35.29
CA ASN A 721 11.75 64.03 35.20
C ASN A 721 13.16 63.78 34.63
N GLN A 722 13.72 62.58 34.82
CA GLN A 722 15.03 62.21 34.24
C GLN A 722 14.98 62.07 32.71
N THR A 723 13.82 61.75 32.13
CA THR A 723 13.65 61.69 30.66
C THR A 723 13.64 63.07 29.98
N LEU A 724 13.79 64.17 30.71
CA LEU A 724 13.81 65.54 30.18
C LEU A 724 15.23 66.05 29.85
N SER A 725 16.26 65.27 30.17
CA SER A 725 17.68 65.62 29.96
C SER A 725 18.48 64.40 29.48
N LEU A 726 17.85 63.54 28.68
CA LEU A 726 18.41 62.34 28.10
C LEU A 726 17.94 62.22 26.65
N GLU A 727 18.77 61.63 25.82
CA GLU A 727 18.59 61.50 24.36
C GLU A 727 18.70 60.02 23.96
N ASP A 728 18.21 59.68 22.76
CA ASP A 728 18.40 58.40 22.08
C ASP A 728 18.06 57.14 22.91
N HIS A 729 19.00 56.18 22.99
CA HIS A 729 18.84 54.94 23.74
C HIS A 729 18.64 55.18 25.25
N ALA A 730 19.37 56.16 25.82
CA ALA A 730 19.22 56.51 27.23
C ALA A 730 17.84 57.13 27.52
N LEU A 731 17.29 57.91 26.59
CA LEU A 731 15.92 58.39 26.63
C LEU A 731 14.93 57.22 26.55
N ALA A 732 15.13 56.27 25.63
CA ALA A 732 14.26 55.11 25.49
C ALA A 732 14.24 54.22 26.76
N GLU A 733 15.40 53.91 27.35
CA GLU A 733 15.50 53.16 28.62
C GLU A 733 14.86 53.92 29.79
N ALA A 734 15.10 55.23 29.90
CA ALA A 734 14.53 56.05 30.96
C ALA A 734 12.99 56.18 30.82
N LEU A 735 12.47 56.28 29.59
CA LEU A 735 11.02 56.27 29.33
C LEU A 735 10.39 54.92 29.69
N VAL A 736 11.02 53.79 29.34
CA VAL A 736 10.57 52.44 29.76
C VAL A 736 10.54 52.35 31.30
N THR A 737 11.59 52.85 31.96
CA THR A 737 11.69 52.89 33.43
C THR A 737 10.59 53.73 34.06
N ALA A 738 10.29 54.91 33.51
CA ALA A 738 9.22 55.79 33.97
C ALA A 738 7.82 55.18 33.75
N VAL A 739 7.58 54.53 32.61
CA VAL A 739 6.34 53.79 32.31
C VAL A 739 6.11 52.66 33.32
N ALA A 740 7.15 51.86 33.59
CA ALA A 740 7.08 50.79 34.58
C ALA A 740 6.83 51.34 36.00
N ALA A 741 7.51 52.42 36.39
CA ALA A 741 7.36 53.02 37.71
C ALA A 741 5.96 53.58 37.97
N PHE A 742 5.33 54.25 36.99
CA PHE A 742 3.93 54.68 37.08
C PHE A 742 2.94 53.52 37.08
N THR A 743 3.22 52.46 36.31
CA THR A 743 2.37 51.25 36.29
C THR A 743 2.34 50.60 37.68
N ALA A 744 3.50 50.45 38.33
CA ALA A 744 3.57 49.96 39.71
C ALA A 744 2.85 50.88 40.73
N ALA A 745 2.90 52.20 40.54
CA ALA A 745 2.13 53.15 41.39
C ALA A 745 0.60 52.98 41.20
N ALA A 746 0.14 52.72 39.97
CA ALA A 746 -1.25 52.42 39.65
C ALA A 746 -1.71 51.09 40.29
N GLU A 747 -0.89 50.03 40.18
CA GLU A 747 -1.18 48.74 40.82
C GLU A 747 -1.27 48.84 42.35
N LEU A 748 -0.35 49.56 43.00
CA LEU A 748 -0.42 49.81 44.45
C LEU A 748 -1.67 50.60 44.84
N ALA A 749 -2.11 51.56 44.01
CA ALA A 749 -3.37 52.27 44.23
C ALA A 749 -4.60 51.35 44.11
N ALA A 750 -4.62 50.46 43.12
CA ALA A 750 -5.68 49.45 42.96
C ALA A 750 -5.71 48.48 44.16
N GLN A 751 -4.54 48.04 44.65
CA GLN A 751 -4.43 47.21 45.85
C GLN A 751 -4.90 47.94 47.11
N LEU A 752 -4.55 49.22 47.29
CA LEU A 752 -5.00 50.06 48.41
C LEU A 752 -6.52 50.26 48.39
N SER A 753 -7.09 50.58 47.23
CA SER A 753 -8.54 50.70 46.99
C SER A 753 -9.27 49.40 47.35
N GLY A 754 -8.86 48.26 46.76
CA GLY A 754 -9.44 46.96 47.06
C GLY A 754 -9.33 46.58 48.54
N GLN A 755 -8.19 46.87 49.18
CA GLN A 755 -7.99 46.61 50.61
C GLN A 755 -8.85 47.51 51.50
N ALA A 756 -9.10 48.76 51.10
CA ALA A 756 -9.99 49.68 51.81
C ALA A 756 -11.46 49.24 51.69
N GLN A 757 -11.90 48.87 50.48
CA GLN A 757 -13.24 48.33 50.25
C GLN A 757 -13.48 47.02 51.02
N GLN A 758 -12.52 46.09 51.03
CA GLN A 758 -12.58 44.87 51.84
C GLN A 758 -12.68 45.18 53.34
N ASN A 759 -11.91 46.16 53.83
CA ASN A 759 -11.97 46.55 55.24
C ASN A 759 -13.32 47.17 55.65
N ARG A 760 -13.94 47.94 54.75
CA ARG A 760 -15.31 48.45 54.92
C ARG A 760 -16.33 47.30 54.95
N GLN A 761 -16.26 46.36 54.01
CA GLN A 761 -17.17 45.20 53.95
C GLN A 761 -17.05 44.31 55.20
N THR A 762 -15.83 43.97 55.62
CA THR A 762 -15.58 43.13 56.81
C THR A 762 -16.13 43.77 58.08
N TYR A 763 -15.95 45.09 58.24
CA TYR A 763 -16.49 45.83 59.38
C TYR A 763 -18.03 45.89 59.36
N GLN A 764 -18.64 46.14 58.21
CA GLN A 764 -20.10 46.12 58.05
C GLN A 764 -20.69 44.72 58.32
N GLN A 765 -20.01 43.65 57.89
CA GLN A 765 -20.42 42.28 58.18
C GLN A 765 -20.37 41.98 59.67
N GLN A 766 -19.26 42.31 60.34
CA GLN A 766 -19.11 42.10 61.78
C GLN A 766 -20.15 42.91 62.59
N GLN A 767 -20.52 44.11 62.13
CA GLN A 767 -21.65 44.86 62.72
C GLN A 767 -23.00 44.15 62.55
N ARG A 768 -23.26 43.51 61.40
CA ARG A 768 -24.48 42.71 61.19
C ARG A 768 -24.52 41.47 62.09
N GLU A 769 -23.42 40.72 62.14
CA GLU A 769 -23.28 39.52 62.96
C GLU A 769 -23.41 39.82 64.47
N THR A 770 -22.78 40.90 64.94
CA THR A 770 -22.92 41.36 66.35
C THR A 770 -24.38 41.69 66.69
N ARG A 771 -25.10 42.41 65.80
CA ARG A 771 -26.52 42.74 66.00
C ARG A 771 -27.41 41.49 65.98
N GLN A 772 -27.12 40.54 65.09
CA GLN A 772 -27.87 39.29 64.99
C GLN A 772 -27.69 38.44 66.26
N ALA A 773 -26.45 38.29 66.76
CA ALA A 773 -26.19 37.57 68.00
C ALA A 773 -26.92 38.18 69.21
N ILE A 774 -26.95 39.51 69.33
CA ILE A 774 -27.72 40.22 70.38
C ILE A 774 -29.22 39.94 70.24
N HIS A 775 -29.77 40.01 69.02
CA HIS A 775 -31.18 39.71 68.75
C HIS A 775 -31.55 38.27 69.13
N ASP A 776 -30.73 37.31 68.72
CA ASP A 776 -31.00 35.89 68.93
C ASP A 776 -30.86 35.51 70.42
N ALA A 777 -29.91 36.12 71.13
CA ALA A 777 -29.85 36.07 72.59
C ALA A 777 -31.12 36.63 73.25
N GLN A 778 -31.60 37.81 72.82
CA GLN A 778 -32.87 38.38 73.30
C GLN A 778 -34.09 37.49 72.98
N GLN A 779 -34.10 36.79 71.85
CA GLN A 779 -35.16 35.85 71.50
C GLN A 779 -35.09 34.57 72.35
N ALA A 780 -33.90 33.98 72.53
CA ALA A 780 -33.72 32.80 73.39
C ALA A 780 -34.06 33.10 74.85
N ILE A 781 -33.70 34.28 75.37
CA ILE A 781 -34.09 34.75 76.71
C ILE A 781 -35.62 34.78 76.85
N ARG A 782 -36.34 35.39 75.91
CA ARG A 782 -37.82 35.45 75.91
C ARG A 782 -38.49 34.07 75.84
N VAL A 783 -37.94 33.14 75.07
CA VAL A 783 -38.46 31.76 75.01
C VAL A 783 -38.11 30.97 76.28
N ALA A 784 -36.96 31.25 76.91
CA ALA A 784 -36.59 30.64 78.20
C ALA A 784 -37.50 31.13 79.34
N GLU A 785 -37.81 32.42 79.40
CA GLU A 785 -38.78 33.02 80.33
C GLU A 785 -40.12 32.29 80.31
N GLN A 786 -40.74 32.16 79.12
CA GLN A 786 -42.02 31.46 78.93
C GLN A 786 -42.01 29.99 79.42
N LYS A 787 -40.85 29.32 79.45
CA LYS A 787 -40.72 27.94 79.95
C LYS A 787 -40.40 27.89 81.43
N VAL A 788 -39.55 28.78 81.95
CA VAL A 788 -39.18 28.86 83.37
C VAL A 788 -40.36 29.32 84.23
N ASP A 789 -41.16 30.25 83.73
CA ASP A 789 -42.35 30.80 84.41
C ASP A 789 -43.59 29.90 84.24
N HIS A 790 -43.51 28.85 83.42
CA HIS A 790 -44.59 27.88 83.27
C HIS A 790 -44.83 27.14 84.59
N ARG A 791 -46.10 27.11 85.06
CA ARG A 791 -46.50 26.63 86.40
C ARG A 791 -45.90 25.27 86.84
N HIS A 792 -45.61 24.39 85.90
CA HIS A 792 -45.07 23.04 86.15
C HIS A 792 -43.53 22.97 86.18
N ALA A 793 -42.81 24.01 85.73
CA ALA A 793 -41.36 24.09 85.84
C ALA A 793 -40.89 24.40 87.28
N ARG A 794 -41.78 24.93 88.14
CA ARG A 794 -41.49 25.27 89.55
C ARG A 794 -40.26 26.17 89.74
N GLY A 795 -39.98 27.07 88.80
CA GLY A 795 -38.80 27.94 88.81
C GLY A 795 -37.48 27.25 88.43
N THR A 796 -37.51 26.00 87.97
CA THR A 796 -36.31 25.29 87.49
C THR A 796 -35.76 25.99 86.24
N GLY A 797 -34.50 26.41 86.29
CA GLY A 797 -33.86 27.19 85.22
C GLY A 797 -33.72 28.69 85.49
N THR A 798 -34.43 29.25 86.49
CA THR A 798 -34.34 30.67 86.90
C THR A 798 -32.91 31.19 87.04
N ALA A 799 -32.02 30.44 87.69
CA ALA A 799 -30.63 30.85 87.89
C ALA A 799 -29.82 30.96 86.58
N ALA A 800 -30.11 30.13 85.58
CA ALA A 800 -29.46 30.21 84.27
C ALA A 800 -30.06 31.36 83.43
N LEU A 801 -31.38 31.57 83.51
CA LEU A 801 -32.06 32.72 82.89
C LEU A 801 -31.57 34.06 83.48
N ALA A 802 -31.34 34.12 84.79
CA ALA A 802 -30.78 35.29 85.46
C ALA A 802 -29.32 35.55 85.05
N ARG A 803 -28.54 34.51 84.69
CA ARG A 803 -27.22 34.69 84.05
C ARG A 803 -27.38 35.21 82.63
N ALA A 804 -28.24 34.60 81.80
CA ALA A 804 -28.49 35.03 80.43
C ALA A 804 -28.84 36.53 80.34
N ARG A 805 -29.78 37.00 81.17
CA ARG A 805 -30.16 38.42 81.27
C ARG A 805 -29.02 39.35 81.72
N ARG A 806 -28.05 38.86 82.50
CA ARG A 806 -26.87 39.64 82.97
C ARG A 806 -25.71 39.63 81.97
N THR A 807 -25.58 38.57 81.18
CA THR A 807 -24.52 38.43 80.17
C THR A 807 -24.90 39.10 78.85
N LEU A 808 -26.20 39.28 78.57
CA LEU A 808 -26.70 39.96 77.37
C LEU A 808 -26.12 41.39 77.27
N PRO A 809 -25.30 41.69 76.25
CA PRO A 809 -24.67 43.00 76.12
C PRO A 809 -25.56 43.97 75.33
N LEU A 810 -25.29 45.26 75.53
CA LEU A 810 -25.77 46.31 74.62
C LEU A 810 -24.86 46.38 73.39
N MET A 811 -25.41 46.79 72.25
CA MET A 811 -24.60 47.11 71.07
C MET A 811 -23.72 48.33 71.38
N PRO A 812 -22.39 48.30 71.16
CA PRO A 812 -21.55 49.46 71.39
C PRO A 812 -21.89 50.58 70.40
N ASP A 813 -22.11 51.78 70.92
CA ASP A 813 -22.44 52.96 70.12
C ASP A 813 -21.22 53.48 69.34
N GLY A 814 -21.47 54.31 68.33
CA GLY A 814 -20.60 54.48 67.15
C GLY A 814 -19.12 54.85 67.37
N ARG A 815 -18.72 55.37 68.54
CA ARG A 815 -17.30 55.61 68.88
C ARG A 815 -16.61 54.41 69.53
N GLU A 816 -17.34 53.55 70.21
CA GLU A 816 -16.81 52.37 70.92
C GLU A 816 -16.83 51.10 70.06
N ALA A 817 -17.59 51.11 68.96
CA ALA A 817 -17.81 50.01 68.02
C ALA A 817 -16.57 49.55 67.19
N THR A 818 -15.37 49.55 67.78
CA THR A 818 -14.17 48.92 67.20
C THR A 818 -14.42 47.45 66.84
N ARG A 819 -13.68 46.89 65.86
CA ARG A 819 -13.75 45.44 65.54
C ARG A 819 -13.56 44.52 66.75
N SER A 820 -12.72 44.91 67.72
CA SER A 820 -12.50 44.16 68.95
C SER A 820 -13.61 44.34 69.98
N ALA A 821 -14.26 45.50 70.06
CA ALA A 821 -15.49 45.67 70.86
C ALA A 821 -16.66 44.89 70.26
N LEU A 822 -16.87 44.94 68.94
CA LEU A 822 -17.88 44.15 68.23
C LEU A 822 -17.70 42.66 68.49
N GLY A 823 -16.49 42.12 68.28
CA GLY A 823 -16.20 40.70 68.56
C GLY A 823 -16.42 40.28 70.02
N ARG A 824 -16.09 41.14 71.00
CA ARG A 824 -16.40 40.88 72.43
C ARG A 824 -17.90 40.90 72.71
N THR A 825 -18.61 41.87 72.13
CA THR A 825 -20.07 42.02 72.24
C THR A 825 -20.79 40.81 71.64
N GLN A 826 -20.37 40.37 70.44
CA GLN A 826 -20.91 39.18 69.80
C GLN A 826 -20.72 37.94 70.69
N LYS A 827 -19.51 37.69 71.20
CA LYS A 827 -19.24 36.56 72.09
C LYS A 827 -20.07 36.61 73.39
N GLN A 828 -20.24 37.79 73.99
CA GLN A 828 -21.11 37.97 75.16
C GLN A 828 -22.58 37.68 74.83
N ALA A 829 -23.06 38.04 73.65
CA ALA A 829 -24.40 37.69 73.21
C ALA A 829 -24.55 36.17 72.96
N GLU A 830 -23.57 35.51 72.35
CA GLU A 830 -23.53 34.05 72.15
C GLU A 830 -23.50 33.28 73.50
N GLU A 831 -22.77 33.79 74.49
CA GLU A 831 -22.78 33.27 75.87
C GLU A 831 -24.16 33.48 76.54
N ALA A 832 -24.78 34.65 76.38
CA ALA A 832 -26.12 34.94 76.89
C ALA A 832 -27.21 34.05 76.27
N HIS A 833 -27.15 33.85 74.95
CA HIS A 833 -28.00 32.90 74.22
C HIS A 833 -27.84 31.47 74.78
N THR A 834 -26.60 31.04 75.02
CA THR A 834 -26.30 29.70 75.55
C THR A 834 -26.90 29.49 76.95
N TYR A 835 -26.75 30.46 77.87
CA TYR A 835 -27.39 30.40 79.19
C TYR A 835 -28.93 30.38 79.11
N ALA A 836 -29.53 31.08 78.14
CA ALA A 836 -30.97 31.06 77.93
C ALA A 836 -31.48 29.69 77.42
N VAL A 837 -30.79 29.09 76.44
CA VAL A 837 -31.11 27.74 75.96
C VAL A 837 -30.93 26.70 77.09
N GLU A 838 -29.92 26.86 77.94
CA GLU A 838 -29.73 26.00 79.12
C GLU A 838 -30.89 26.14 80.12
N ALA A 839 -31.33 27.38 80.40
CA ALA A 839 -32.48 27.66 81.26
C ALA A 839 -33.78 27.06 80.72
N ARG A 840 -34.03 27.23 79.41
CA ARG A 840 -35.19 26.65 78.71
C ARG A 840 -35.19 25.13 78.84
N ARG A 841 -34.06 24.47 78.53
CA ARG A 841 -33.91 23.01 78.63
C ARG A 841 -34.18 22.50 80.05
N LYS A 842 -33.66 23.19 81.07
CA LYS A 842 -33.88 22.84 82.48
C LYS A 842 -35.36 22.95 82.89
N ALA A 843 -36.05 23.99 82.44
CA ALA A 843 -37.49 24.14 82.65
C ALA A 843 -38.30 23.07 81.90
N GLU A 844 -37.98 22.80 80.64
CA GLU A 844 -38.63 21.78 79.81
C GLU A 844 -38.46 20.37 80.40
N GLN A 845 -37.29 20.05 80.95
CA GLN A 845 -37.04 18.81 81.69
C GLN A 845 -37.90 18.69 82.95
N ALA A 846 -38.04 19.76 83.74
CA ALA A 846 -38.89 19.77 84.93
C ALA A 846 -40.39 19.58 84.59
N ILE A 847 -40.87 20.24 83.52
CA ILE A 847 -42.26 20.07 83.02
C ILE A 847 -42.48 18.62 82.56
N ALA A 848 -41.55 18.04 81.80
CA ALA A 848 -41.64 16.67 81.31
C ALA A 848 -41.44 15.61 82.40
N GLN A 849 -40.79 15.95 83.52
CA GLN A 849 -40.76 15.12 84.72
C GLN A 849 -42.10 15.17 85.45
N TRP A 850 -42.64 16.37 85.71
CA TRP A 850 -43.96 16.54 86.33
C TRP A 850 -45.07 15.78 85.58
N GLN A 851 -45.06 15.86 84.23
CA GLN A 851 -46.01 15.12 83.37
C GLN A 851 -45.94 13.60 83.55
N ARG A 852 -44.74 13.03 83.77
CA ARG A 852 -44.54 11.59 84.01
C ARG A 852 -44.89 11.17 85.44
N GLU A 853 -44.77 12.08 86.40
CA GLU A 853 -45.12 11.83 87.81
C GLU A 853 -46.63 11.94 88.10
N HIS A 854 -47.43 12.54 87.19
CA HIS A 854 -48.84 12.88 87.44
C HIS A 854 -49.83 12.26 86.42
N GLN A 855 -49.44 11.19 85.72
CA GLN A 855 -50.37 10.35 84.93
C GLN A 855 -50.59 9.00 85.63
N PRO A 856 -51.81 8.67 86.10
CA PRO A 856 -52.09 7.37 86.70
C PRO A 856 -52.14 6.26 85.64
N ALA A 857 -51.70 5.05 86.02
CA ALA A 857 -51.66 3.90 85.13
C ALA A 857 -53.06 3.30 84.86
N PRO A 858 -53.33 2.76 83.65
CA PRO A 858 -54.61 2.16 83.31
C PRO A 858 -54.73 0.70 83.79
N SER A 859 -55.87 0.36 84.41
CA SER A 859 -56.27 -1.01 84.72
C SER A 859 -57.36 -1.52 83.77
N THR A 860 -57.27 -2.81 83.44
CA THR A 860 -58.06 -3.60 82.47
C THR A 860 -59.59 -3.48 82.54
N SER A 861 -60.25 -3.19 81.39
CA SER A 861 -61.53 -3.82 80.97
C SER A 861 -61.96 -3.38 79.56
N GLY A 862 -62.53 -4.27 78.73
CA GLY A 862 -63.47 -3.86 77.67
C GLY A 862 -63.26 -4.37 76.22
N ASN A 863 -63.93 -5.49 75.89
CA ASN A 863 -64.67 -5.78 74.65
C ASN A 863 -63.99 -5.98 73.25
N TRP A 864 -64.50 -6.99 72.54
CA TRP A 864 -64.43 -7.26 71.07
C TRP A 864 -65.74 -6.76 70.39
N PRO A 865 -66.14 -7.08 69.12
CA PRO A 865 -65.45 -7.62 67.93
C PRO A 865 -65.65 -6.77 66.63
N TYR A 866 -65.09 -7.20 65.48
CA TYR A 866 -65.19 -6.62 64.11
C TYR A 866 -64.63 -5.18 63.98
N GLY A 867 -64.06 -4.69 62.86
CA GLY A 867 -63.90 -5.21 61.49
C GLY A 867 -64.23 -4.07 60.49
N GLY A 868 -63.48 -3.79 59.42
CA GLY A 868 -62.20 -4.35 58.94
C GLY A 868 -61.69 -3.62 57.66
N GLY A 869 -60.54 -4.06 57.14
CA GLY A 869 -59.88 -3.57 55.91
C GLY A 869 -58.86 -2.44 56.12
N LEU A 870 -57.87 -2.23 55.24
CA LEU A 870 -57.33 -3.02 54.10
C LEU A 870 -55.99 -2.36 53.65
N ASN A 871 -55.02 -3.16 53.15
CA ASN A 871 -53.79 -2.77 52.41
C ASN A 871 -52.70 -1.92 53.16
N PHE A 872 -51.39 -2.25 53.14
CA PHE A 872 -50.40 -2.31 52.03
C PHE A 872 -50.29 -1.02 51.19
N PRO A 873 -49.09 -0.65 50.63
CA PRO A 873 -47.73 -0.79 51.16
C PRO A 873 -46.73 0.35 50.77
N SER A 874 -45.47 0.22 51.19
CA SER A 874 -44.20 0.54 50.46
C SER A 874 -43.97 1.83 49.64
N SER A 875 -42.72 2.34 49.76
CA SER A 875 -41.91 3.02 48.71
C SER A 875 -42.31 4.45 48.29
N GLY A 876 -41.43 5.11 47.51
CA GLY A 876 -41.79 6.28 46.70
C GLY A 876 -41.02 7.58 46.98
N SER A 877 -39.96 7.81 46.20
CA SER A 877 -39.30 9.12 46.01
C SER A 877 -40.20 10.17 45.33
N SER A 878 -39.99 11.49 45.57
CA SER A 878 -39.80 12.52 44.49
C SER A 878 -39.76 14.00 44.97
N PHE A 879 -39.17 14.85 44.12
CA PHE A 879 -39.28 16.33 44.02
C PHE A 879 -40.72 16.79 43.63
N PRO A 880 -41.14 18.10 43.56
CA PRO A 880 -40.33 19.30 43.25
C PRO A 880 -40.77 20.71 43.81
N ARG A 881 -40.07 21.78 43.34
CA ARG A 881 -40.45 23.18 42.93
C ARG A 881 -41.83 23.81 43.32
N PRO A 882 -42.01 25.17 43.40
CA PRO A 882 -41.57 26.16 42.38
C PRO A 882 -41.22 27.62 42.83
N ARG A 883 -41.15 28.55 41.86
CA ARG A 883 -40.93 30.03 41.98
C ARG A 883 -42.25 30.80 42.31
N PRO A 884 -42.20 32.14 42.46
CA PRO A 884 -42.53 32.99 41.30
C PRO A 884 -41.65 34.25 41.07
N ARG A 885 -41.95 34.97 39.97
CA ARG A 885 -41.52 36.34 39.55
C ARG A 885 -42.64 37.36 40.02
N PRO A 886 -42.80 38.66 39.63
CA PRO A 886 -42.32 39.31 38.39
C PRO A 886 -42.15 40.88 38.33
N HIS A 887 -41.91 41.37 37.10
CA HIS A 887 -42.26 42.69 36.49
C HIS A 887 -41.72 44.03 37.04
N SER A 888 -41.77 45.14 36.27
CA SER A 888 -41.10 45.51 35.00
C SER A 888 -41.81 46.70 34.34
N SER A 889 -41.13 47.83 34.08
CA SER A 889 -41.66 48.92 33.25
C SER A 889 -40.56 49.60 32.42
N HIS A 890 -40.92 50.04 31.21
CA HIS A 890 -39.99 50.31 30.11
C HIS A 890 -40.52 51.42 29.17
N SER A 891 -39.94 52.61 29.20
CA SER A 891 -40.03 53.61 28.11
C SER A 891 -38.78 54.52 28.05
N SER A 892 -38.03 54.76 26.96
CA SER A 892 -38.23 54.76 25.47
C SER A 892 -38.60 56.15 24.92
N SER A 893 -38.07 56.64 23.78
CA SER A 893 -36.97 56.21 22.87
C SER A 893 -36.54 57.44 22.01
N SER A 894 -35.91 57.45 20.82
CA SER A 894 -35.46 56.48 19.79
C SER A 894 -34.55 57.22 18.77
N GLY A 895 -33.75 56.59 17.91
CA GLY A 895 -33.35 55.18 17.79
C GLY A 895 -31.85 55.05 18.07
N SER A 896 -30.94 54.67 17.17
CA SER A 896 -30.98 54.15 15.78
C SER A 896 -29.62 53.42 15.52
N SER A 897 -29.27 52.69 14.45
CA SER A 897 -29.81 52.50 13.09
C SER A 897 -29.54 51.06 12.57
N HIS A 898 -29.91 50.80 11.31
CA HIS A 898 -29.44 49.77 10.36
C HIS A 898 -28.04 49.16 10.64
N ARG A 899 -27.88 47.84 10.89
CA ARG A 899 -28.00 46.62 10.02
C ARG A 899 -26.67 46.25 9.31
N PRO A 900 -26.36 44.96 9.01
CA PRO A 900 -27.09 43.70 9.30
C PRO A 900 -26.24 42.58 9.96
N ARG A 901 -26.76 41.34 9.95
CA ARG A 901 -26.18 40.03 10.33
C ARG A 901 -25.77 39.25 9.03
N PRO A 902 -25.12 38.04 9.02
CA PRO A 902 -25.36 36.89 9.92
C PRO A 902 -24.15 35.97 10.29
N SER A 903 -24.48 34.87 10.98
CA SER A 903 -23.74 33.63 11.29
C SER A 903 -23.48 32.72 10.07
N GLY A 904 -22.62 31.68 10.10
CA GLY A 904 -21.71 31.16 11.15
C GLY A 904 -21.42 29.64 11.04
N SER A 905 -20.63 29.07 12.00
CA SER A 905 -20.30 27.61 12.21
C SER A 905 -19.53 26.87 11.09
N SER A 906 -18.71 25.81 11.29
CA SER A 906 -18.17 25.06 12.47
C SER A 906 -17.02 24.14 11.99
N HIS A 907 -15.90 23.87 12.68
CA HIS A 907 -15.61 22.95 13.82
C HIS A 907 -14.20 23.34 14.41
N ARG A 908 -13.74 23.09 15.65
CA ARG A 908 -13.60 21.89 16.54
C ARG A 908 -12.64 20.79 15.99
N PRO A 909 -11.85 20.07 16.84
CA PRO A 909 -11.90 19.97 18.32
C PRO A 909 -10.53 20.14 19.06
N SER A 910 -10.50 19.60 20.30
CA SER A 910 -9.45 19.46 21.33
C SER A 910 -8.24 18.55 20.92
N SER A 911 -7.18 18.28 21.71
CA SER A 911 -6.99 18.27 23.19
C SER A 911 -5.50 18.29 23.65
N SER A 912 -5.30 18.28 24.98
CA SER A 912 -4.08 17.89 25.75
C SER A 912 -3.16 16.80 25.18
N GLY A 913 -1.88 16.70 25.53
CA GLY A 913 -1.06 17.55 26.42
C GLY A 913 0.12 16.80 27.12
N SER A 914 1.03 17.55 27.76
CA SER A 914 1.96 17.13 28.84
C SER A 914 2.67 15.75 28.80
N SER A 915 4.00 15.74 28.57
CA SER A 915 5.02 15.64 29.65
C SER A 915 6.30 14.81 29.32
N ARG A 916 7.40 15.16 30.03
CA ARG A 916 8.64 14.39 30.30
C ARG A 916 9.62 14.12 29.12
N ARG A 917 10.89 13.72 29.32
CA ARG A 917 12.00 14.10 30.26
C ARG A 917 13.14 13.06 30.18
N SER A 918 14.10 13.22 29.26
CA SER A 918 15.44 12.61 29.27
C SER A 918 16.23 13.00 28.00
N GLY A 919 17.56 13.17 27.98
CA GLY A 919 18.50 13.24 29.11
C GLY A 919 19.82 12.47 28.92
N SER A 920 20.80 13.04 28.22
CA SER A 920 22.25 12.72 28.28
C SER A 920 22.98 13.88 27.58
N SER A 921 23.97 14.61 28.12
CA SER A 921 25.20 14.27 28.85
C SER A 921 26.33 13.77 27.91
N GLY A 922 27.44 14.50 27.88
CA GLY A 922 28.55 14.31 26.92
C GLY A 922 29.54 15.48 26.91
N SER A 923 30.35 15.61 27.96
CA SER A 923 31.29 16.73 28.14
C SER A 923 32.76 16.28 28.20
N SER A 924 33.62 16.82 27.33
CA SER A 924 35.07 16.63 27.41
C SER A 924 35.86 17.80 26.79
N ARG A 925 37.05 18.08 27.35
CA ARG A 925 37.95 19.19 26.96
C ARG A 925 39.25 18.67 26.34
N ARG A 926 39.83 19.44 25.39
CA ARG A 926 41.27 19.69 25.06
C ARG A 926 41.33 20.13 23.58
N SER A 927 42.03 21.17 23.09
CA SER A 927 43.25 21.93 23.45
C SER A 927 44.56 21.37 22.86
N SER A 928 45.33 22.25 22.17
CA SER A 928 46.59 21.99 21.43
C SER A 928 46.47 21.12 20.16
N GLY A 929 47.29 21.27 19.12
CA GLY A 929 48.31 22.31 18.86
C GLY A 929 49.47 21.83 17.95
N GLY A 930 49.96 22.70 17.05
CA GLY A 930 50.99 22.39 16.03
C GLY A 930 50.37 22.24 14.63
N ARG A 931 50.81 22.85 13.51
CA ARG A 931 52.05 23.51 13.03
C ARG A 931 53.00 22.62 12.21
N SER A 932 53.15 23.03 10.94
CA SER A 932 54.23 22.74 9.96
C SER A 932 54.47 21.30 9.47
N GLY A 933 54.48 21.15 8.15
CA GLY A 933 55.03 19.99 7.42
C GLY A 933 54.88 20.17 5.91
N ARG A 934 55.94 20.61 5.21
CA ARG A 934 56.00 20.56 3.74
C ARG A 934 56.48 19.18 3.28
N ARG A 935 55.91 18.67 2.20
CA ARG A 935 56.69 18.39 0.99
C ARG A 935 55.88 18.76 -0.23
#